data_AF-A0A5N4EJ93-F1
#
_entry.id   AF-A0A5N4EJ93-F1
#
_cell.length_a   1.000
_cell.length_b   1.000
_cell.length_c   1.000
_cell.angle_alpha   90.00
_cell.angle_beta   90.00
_cell.angle_gamma   90.00
#
_symmetry.space_group_name_H-M   'P 1'
#
loop_
_entity.id
_entity.type
_entity.pdbx_description
1 polymer ?
#
loop_
_entity_poly.entity_id
_entity_poly.type
_entity_poly.pdbx_seq_one_letter_code
_entity_poly.pdbx_strand_id
1 'polypeptide(L)'
;MAARVLVIGSGGREHALAWKLAQSNHVKQVLVTPGNAGTACSEKISNTDVSISDHTALAQFCKDEKIEFVVVGPEAPLAAGIVDNMTSAGVRCFGPTAEAAQLESSKRFAKEFMDQHGIPTARWRAFTKPEEACTFITSADFPALVVKASGLAAGKGVIVAKSKEEACKAVQEIMHDKAFGEAGETVVIEELLEGEEVSCLCFTDGRTVAPMPPAQDHKRLLEGDHGPNTGGMGACCPAPQVSKDLLLKIKNTILQRTVDGMQQEGVPYTGILYAGIMLTNNGPKVLEFNCRFGDPECQVILPLLKSDLYEVIQSTLDGLLCTSLPIWLDSHTAVTVVMASKGYPGDYTKGVEITGFSEAQALGLEVFHAGTALKDGKVVTNGGRVLTVTAIRENLVSALEEAKKGLAAIKFEGAIYRKDIGCHAIAFLQQPRGLTYKESGVDIAAGNMLVKKIKPLAKATSRPGCDVDLGGFAGLFDLKAAGFNDPLLACGTDGVGTKLKIAQQCHKHDTIGQDLVAMCVNDILAQGAEPLFFLDYFSCGKLDLNTTEAVVTGIAEACKKAGCALLGGETAEMPDMYPPGEYDLAGFAVGAMERDQKLPHLERITEGDVVIGIASSGLHSNGFSLVRKIVAKSSLQYSSPAPSGCGDQTLGKHTRDLLLIPTRIYSHLLLPVLRSGHVKAFAHITGGGLLENIPRVLPQKFGVELDAQTWKIPRIFSWLQQEGHLSEEEMARTFNCGIGAALVVSKDLTKQILQDLQQHEEEAWVIGRVVVCPEGSNLQALIDSTREPRSSAHIVVVISNKAAVAGLDKAEKAGIPTRVINHKLYKSREAFDTAVDQVLEEFSTDIVCLAGFMRILSGPFVRKWNGKQKINIHPREILFLLTPDSRQESVCSFDRIGKMLNIHPSLLPSFKGSNAHEQVLDSGVTLTGCTVHFVAEDVDAGQIILQEAVPVKRGDTVATLSERVKLAEHKIFPSALQLVASGTVQLGDNGKICWVKEE
;
A
#
# COMPACT_ATOMS: atom_id res chain seq x y z
N MET A 1 17.32 12.32 36.25
CA MET A 1 18.24 13.45 36.53
C MET A 1 19.19 13.56 35.36
N ALA A 2 19.66 14.76 35.00
CA ALA A 2 20.53 14.91 33.83
C ALA A 2 21.96 14.41 34.12
N ALA A 3 22.50 13.64 33.18
CA ALA A 3 23.75 12.90 33.24
C ALA A 3 24.98 13.75 32.92
N ARG A 4 26.15 13.28 33.35
CA ARG A 4 27.47 13.79 32.93
C ARG A 4 28.20 12.72 32.15
N VAL A 5 28.88 13.10 31.08
CA VAL A 5 29.70 12.20 30.26
C VAL A 5 31.12 12.74 30.21
N LEU A 6 32.13 11.86 30.21
CA LEU A 6 33.54 12.22 30.05
C LEU A 6 34.06 11.69 28.71
N VAL A 7 34.68 12.54 27.89
CA VAL A 7 35.32 12.16 26.63
C VAL A 7 36.85 12.21 26.79
N ILE A 8 37.53 11.13 26.44
CA ILE A 8 38.99 11.03 26.51
C ILE A 8 39.59 11.41 25.15
N GLY A 9 40.45 12.43 25.12
CA GLY A 9 41.23 12.88 23.97
C GLY A 9 41.20 14.40 23.73
N SER A 10 41.61 14.83 22.53
CA SER A 10 41.84 16.24 22.18
C SER A 10 41.77 16.57 20.68
N GLY A 11 41.42 15.61 19.83
CA GLY A 11 41.32 15.74 18.37
C GLY A 11 39.97 16.29 17.90
N GLY A 12 39.78 16.33 16.57
CA GLY A 12 38.53 16.78 15.95
C GLY A 12 37.40 15.78 16.17
N ARG A 13 37.73 14.49 16.20
CA ARG A 13 36.84 13.39 16.61
C ARG A 13 36.29 13.58 18.03
N GLU A 14 37.13 13.93 19.00
CA GLU A 14 36.67 14.13 20.38
C GLU A 14 35.81 15.38 20.54
N HIS A 15 36.08 16.44 19.78
CA HIS A 15 35.17 17.59 19.69
C HIS A 15 33.83 17.19 19.05
N ALA A 16 33.81 16.44 17.95
CA ALA A 16 32.58 15.96 17.33
C ALA A 16 31.76 15.04 18.24
N LEU A 17 32.40 14.16 19.02
CA LEU A 17 31.76 13.36 20.06
C LEU A 17 31.12 14.25 21.15
N ALA A 18 31.86 15.22 21.68
CA ALA A 18 31.35 16.12 22.72
C ALA A 18 30.21 17.03 22.23
N TRP A 19 30.33 17.57 21.02
CA TRP A 19 29.28 18.31 20.30
C TRP A 19 28.01 17.47 20.14
N LYS A 20 28.14 16.21 19.72
CA LYS A 20 26.98 15.34 19.51
C LYS A 20 26.32 14.90 20.82
N LEU A 21 27.11 14.64 21.86
CA LEU A 21 26.60 14.32 23.20
C LEU A 21 25.90 15.52 23.86
N ALA A 22 26.37 16.75 23.63
CA ALA A 22 25.75 17.96 24.16
C ALA A 22 24.33 18.21 23.60
N GLN A 23 24.02 17.70 22.40
CA GLN A 23 22.66 17.78 21.81
C GLN A 23 21.63 16.94 22.59
N SER A 24 22.06 15.97 23.40
CA SER A 24 21.16 15.13 24.19
C SER A 24 20.38 15.94 25.23
N ASN A 25 19.08 15.65 25.37
CA ASN A 25 18.25 16.16 26.46
C ASN A 25 18.54 15.48 27.80
N HIS A 26 19.19 14.30 27.78
CA HIS A 26 19.60 13.58 28.99
C HIS A 26 20.90 14.13 29.58
N VAL A 27 21.77 14.72 28.75
CA VAL A 27 23.08 15.25 29.17
C VAL A 27 22.98 16.71 29.61
N LYS A 28 23.45 17.01 30.83
CA LYS A 28 23.66 18.40 31.30
C LYS A 28 25.08 18.91 31.05
N GLN A 29 26.08 18.02 31.00
CA GLN A 29 27.49 18.41 30.88
C GLN A 29 28.30 17.29 30.24
N VAL A 30 29.16 17.66 29.29
CA VAL A 30 30.23 16.84 28.75
C VAL A 30 31.56 17.41 29.22
N LEU A 31 32.35 16.60 29.90
CA LEU A 31 33.74 16.92 30.20
C LEU A 31 34.65 16.31 29.13
N VAL A 32 35.76 16.98 28.80
CA VAL A 32 36.75 16.47 27.85
C VAL A 32 38.15 16.55 28.47
N THR A 33 38.94 15.47 28.43
CA THR A 33 40.32 15.47 28.96
C THR A 33 41.36 15.03 27.91
N PRO A 34 42.40 15.84 27.63
CA PRO A 34 42.55 17.24 28.05
C PRO A 34 41.67 18.20 27.23
N GLY A 35 41.05 17.72 26.14
CA GLY A 35 40.30 18.55 25.20
C GLY A 35 41.20 19.51 24.39
N ASN A 36 40.57 20.49 23.74
CA ASN A 36 41.25 21.53 22.98
C ASN A 36 40.50 22.88 23.10
N ALA A 37 40.90 23.90 22.35
CA ALA A 37 40.28 25.24 22.46
C ALA A 37 38.78 25.28 22.12
N GLY A 38 38.30 24.38 21.25
CA GLY A 38 36.88 24.32 20.87
C GLY A 38 35.99 23.68 21.94
N THR A 39 36.52 22.72 22.70
CA THR A 39 35.81 22.06 23.81
C THR A 39 35.96 22.81 25.15
N ALA A 40 36.79 23.85 25.21
CA ALA A 40 37.14 24.54 26.45
C ALA A 40 35.98 25.31 27.09
N CYS A 41 35.09 25.92 26.28
CA CYS A 41 33.99 26.75 26.76
C CYS A 41 32.81 26.76 25.77
N SER A 42 31.90 25.80 25.91
CA SER A 42 30.60 25.77 25.24
C SER A 42 29.49 25.44 26.26
N GLU A 43 28.22 25.69 25.92
CA GLU A 43 27.08 25.71 26.87
C GLU A 43 27.02 24.50 27.82
N LYS A 44 27.32 23.31 27.30
CA LYS A 44 27.43 22.07 28.09
C LYS A 44 28.83 21.45 28.09
N ILE A 45 29.83 22.03 27.43
CA ILE A 45 31.14 21.39 27.19
C ILE A 45 32.26 22.19 27.83
N SER A 46 33.07 21.53 28.65
CA SER A 46 34.24 22.13 29.30
C SER A 46 35.40 21.12 29.41
N ASN A 47 36.63 21.60 29.28
CA ASN A 47 37.83 20.77 29.47
C ASN A 47 38.07 20.44 30.95
N THR A 48 38.89 19.43 31.23
CA THR A 48 39.39 19.10 32.56
C THR A 48 40.77 18.43 32.49
N ASP A 49 41.66 18.78 33.42
CA ASP A 49 43.08 18.38 33.42
C ASP A 49 43.35 17.00 34.09
N VAL A 50 42.32 16.17 34.28
CA VAL A 50 42.49 14.84 34.89
C VAL A 50 43.37 13.94 34.01
N SER A 51 44.37 13.29 34.61
CA SER A 51 45.31 12.44 33.88
C SER A 51 44.60 11.28 33.18
N ILE A 52 44.86 11.12 31.88
CA ILE A 52 44.31 10.02 31.08
C ILE A 52 45.10 8.71 31.20
N SER A 53 46.30 8.74 31.80
CA SER A 53 47.18 7.57 31.97
C SER A 53 47.21 7.03 33.40
N ASP A 54 46.73 7.80 34.39
CA ASP A 54 46.45 7.27 35.74
C ASP A 54 44.98 6.84 35.80
N HIS A 55 44.72 5.60 35.41
CA HIS A 55 43.38 5.03 35.44
C HIS A 55 42.78 4.97 36.86
N THR A 56 43.59 5.00 37.92
CA THR A 56 43.10 4.99 39.31
C THR A 56 42.57 6.37 39.70
N ALA A 57 43.37 7.42 39.46
CA ALA A 57 42.93 8.80 39.66
C ALA A 57 41.74 9.17 38.76
N LEU A 58 41.75 8.73 37.50
CA LEU A 58 40.66 8.95 36.56
C LEU A 58 39.36 8.25 36.97
N ALA A 59 39.43 7.00 37.47
CA ALA A 59 38.25 6.28 37.96
C ALA A 59 37.68 6.90 39.25
N GLN A 60 38.54 7.46 40.12
CA GLN A 60 38.11 8.20 41.30
C GLN A 60 37.44 9.52 40.91
N PHE A 61 38.05 10.31 40.02
CA PHE A 61 37.46 11.53 39.46
C PHE A 61 36.07 11.28 38.84
N CYS A 62 35.90 10.17 38.11
CA CYS A 62 34.60 9.81 37.54
C CYS A 62 33.50 9.59 38.60
N LYS A 63 33.85 9.06 39.77
CA LYS A 63 32.92 8.87 40.89
C LYS A 63 32.59 10.19 41.57
N ASP A 64 33.59 11.03 41.81
CA ASP A 64 33.43 12.30 42.51
C ASP A 64 32.61 13.31 41.69
N GLU A 65 32.89 13.46 40.39
CA GLU A 65 32.09 14.28 39.48
C GLU A 65 30.77 13.61 39.03
N LYS A 66 30.54 12.34 39.39
CA LYS A 66 29.34 11.56 39.02
C LYS A 66 29.13 11.49 37.51
N ILE A 67 30.17 11.01 36.84
CA ILE A 67 30.17 10.64 35.42
C ILE A 67 29.35 9.35 35.26
N GLU A 68 28.37 9.38 34.36
CA GLU A 68 27.51 8.24 34.03
C GLU A 68 28.28 7.19 33.21
N PHE A 69 29.00 7.66 32.18
CA PHE A 69 29.97 6.84 31.44
C PHE A 69 31.10 7.69 30.84
N VAL A 70 32.23 7.02 30.60
CA VAL A 70 33.39 7.53 29.87
C VAL A 70 33.30 7.09 28.41
N VAL A 71 33.72 7.92 27.46
CA VAL A 71 33.79 7.64 26.02
C VAL A 71 35.25 7.82 25.57
N VAL A 72 35.86 6.76 25.03
CA VAL A 72 37.28 6.81 24.64
C VAL A 72 37.41 7.18 23.17
N GLY A 73 38.09 8.29 22.88
CA GLY A 73 38.34 8.77 21.52
C GLY A 73 39.53 8.09 20.82
N PRO A 74 40.75 8.15 21.36
CA PRO A 74 41.96 7.58 20.74
C PRO A 74 42.24 6.12 21.14
N GLU A 75 43.07 5.46 20.33
CA GLU A 75 43.46 4.05 20.48
C GLU A 75 44.39 3.76 21.66
N ALA A 76 45.28 4.68 22.03
CA ALA A 76 46.33 4.39 23.02
C ALA A 76 45.78 4.05 24.42
N PRO A 77 44.75 4.74 24.98
CA PRO A 77 44.12 4.33 26.23
C PRO A 77 43.39 2.97 26.14
N LEU A 78 42.81 2.62 24.98
CA LEU A 78 42.16 1.32 24.78
C LEU A 78 43.18 0.18 24.88
N ALA A 79 44.29 0.30 24.14
CA ALA A 79 45.40 -0.66 24.19
C ALA A 79 46.08 -0.71 25.57
N ALA A 80 45.99 0.37 26.37
CA ALA A 80 46.47 0.42 27.76
C ALA A 80 45.48 -0.13 28.80
N GLY A 81 44.29 -0.61 28.39
CA GLY A 81 43.31 -1.23 29.29
C GLY A 81 42.47 -0.25 30.11
N ILE A 82 42.22 0.96 29.60
CA ILE A 82 41.37 1.95 30.29
C ILE A 82 39.96 1.37 30.58
N VAL A 83 39.37 0.63 29.64
CA VAL A 83 38.02 0.05 29.78
C VAL A 83 38.00 -1.01 30.87
N ASP A 84 39.00 -1.90 30.89
CA ASP A 84 39.19 -2.95 31.90
C ASP A 84 39.34 -2.36 33.31
N ASN A 85 40.15 -1.31 33.42
CA ASN A 85 40.44 -0.64 34.69
C ASN A 85 39.22 0.16 35.21
N MET A 86 38.53 0.90 34.33
CA MET A 86 37.28 1.60 34.67
C MET A 86 36.20 0.62 35.12
N THR A 87 35.97 -0.45 34.35
CA THR A 87 34.95 -1.47 34.65
C THR A 87 35.24 -2.16 35.99
N SER A 88 36.50 -2.54 36.23
CA SER A 88 36.95 -3.11 37.51
C SER A 88 36.78 -2.14 38.69
N ALA A 89 36.88 -0.84 38.46
CA ALA A 89 36.62 0.21 39.45
C ALA A 89 35.13 0.55 39.62
N GLY A 90 34.22 -0.04 38.84
CA GLY A 90 32.78 0.26 38.87
C GLY A 90 32.37 1.52 38.09
N VAL A 91 33.16 1.93 37.10
CA VAL A 91 32.90 3.08 36.21
C VAL A 91 32.58 2.55 34.80
N ARG A 92 31.46 2.96 34.21
CA ARG A 92 31.05 2.54 32.86
C ARG A 92 31.97 3.21 31.82
N CYS A 93 32.52 2.44 30.88
CA CYS A 93 33.46 2.95 29.87
C CYS A 93 33.13 2.38 28.49
N PHE A 94 32.95 3.25 27.50
CA PHE A 94 32.58 2.92 26.13
C PHE A 94 33.83 2.81 25.25
N GLY A 95 34.13 1.58 24.85
CA GLY A 95 35.24 1.13 24.03
C GLY A 95 35.51 -0.36 24.28
N PRO A 96 36.36 -1.02 23.48
CA PRO A 96 36.79 -2.39 23.74
C PRO A 96 37.79 -2.49 24.89
N THR A 97 37.86 -3.66 25.52
CA THR A 97 38.96 -4.04 26.43
C THR A 97 40.30 -4.04 25.73
N ALA A 98 41.43 -4.01 26.45
CA ALA A 98 42.76 -4.13 25.86
C ALA A 98 42.93 -5.40 25.00
N GLU A 99 42.28 -6.50 25.42
CA GLU A 99 42.29 -7.77 24.70
C GLU A 99 41.46 -7.70 23.42
N ALA A 100 40.25 -7.13 23.46
CA ALA A 100 39.44 -6.88 22.25
C ALA A 100 40.10 -5.84 21.31
N ALA A 101 40.88 -4.90 21.87
CA ALA A 101 41.65 -3.91 21.13
C ALA A 101 42.89 -4.48 20.41
N GLN A 102 43.19 -5.78 20.53
CA GLN A 102 44.24 -6.43 19.74
C GLN A 102 43.93 -6.41 18.23
N LEU A 103 42.66 -6.27 17.82
CA LEU A 103 42.26 -6.07 16.42
C LEU A 103 42.88 -4.81 15.77
N GLU A 104 43.19 -3.76 16.54
CA GLU A 104 43.97 -2.60 16.05
C GLU A 104 45.44 -2.68 16.47
N SER A 105 45.69 -3.02 17.76
CA SER A 105 47.03 -2.88 18.36
C SER A 105 48.02 -3.96 17.95
N SER A 106 47.55 -5.09 17.41
CA SER A 106 48.38 -6.16 16.86
C SER A 106 47.86 -6.61 15.50
N LYS A 107 48.47 -6.09 14.42
CA LYS A 107 48.08 -6.47 13.05
C LYS A 107 48.32 -7.96 12.78
N ARG A 108 49.27 -8.61 13.47
CA ARG A 108 49.41 -10.07 13.41
C ARG A 108 48.14 -10.75 13.94
N PHE A 109 47.70 -10.40 15.16
CA PHE A 109 46.46 -10.94 15.75
C PHE A 109 45.25 -10.71 14.83
N ALA A 110 45.06 -9.48 14.33
CA ALA A 110 43.94 -9.16 13.45
C ALA A 110 43.89 -10.04 12.19
N LYS A 111 45.04 -10.37 11.60
CA LYS A 111 45.14 -11.25 10.42
C LYS A 111 44.98 -12.73 10.78
N GLU A 112 45.58 -13.18 11.89
CA GLU A 112 45.41 -14.53 12.45
C GLU A 112 43.94 -14.83 12.79
N PHE A 113 43.23 -13.85 13.35
CA PHE A 113 41.79 -13.88 13.64
C PHE A 113 40.95 -13.94 12.36
N MET A 114 41.24 -13.09 11.37
CA MET A 114 40.48 -13.07 10.12
C MET A 114 40.59 -14.38 9.33
N ASP A 115 41.76 -15.01 9.30
CA ASP A 115 41.93 -16.32 8.67
C ASP A 115 41.14 -17.43 9.41
N GLN A 116 41.13 -17.42 10.75
CA GLN A 116 40.40 -18.41 11.56
C GLN A 116 38.89 -18.33 11.37
N HIS A 117 38.30 -17.13 11.31
CA HIS A 117 36.85 -16.94 11.13
C HIS A 117 36.43 -16.84 9.66
N GLY A 118 37.37 -16.90 8.70
CA GLY A 118 37.08 -16.77 7.27
C GLY A 118 36.53 -15.38 6.90
N ILE A 119 37.13 -14.32 7.45
CA ILE A 119 36.82 -12.92 7.12
C ILE A 119 37.70 -12.51 5.92
N PRO A 120 37.14 -11.98 4.80
CA PRO A 120 37.94 -11.67 3.62
C PRO A 120 39.01 -10.59 3.86
N THR A 121 40.29 -10.91 3.59
CA THR A 121 41.42 -9.96 3.67
C THR A 121 42.46 -10.21 2.56
N ALA A 122 43.53 -9.40 2.52
CA ALA A 122 44.70 -9.57 1.66
C ALA A 122 45.49 -10.85 2.05
N ARG A 123 46.00 -11.62 1.07
CA ARG A 123 46.94 -12.73 1.34
C ARG A 123 48.18 -12.18 2.06
N TRP A 124 48.66 -12.85 3.11
CA TRP A 124 49.66 -12.27 4.02
C TRP A 124 50.57 -13.31 4.68
N ARG A 125 51.62 -12.84 5.36
CA ARG A 125 52.40 -13.59 6.36
C ARG A 125 53.12 -12.63 7.30
N ALA A 126 53.37 -13.05 8.54
CA ALA A 126 54.17 -12.29 9.50
C ALA A 126 55.58 -12.87 9.73
N PHE A 127 56.51 -11.98 10.12
CA PHE A 127 57.93 -12.29 10.28
C PHE A 127 58.55 -11.54 11.46
N THR A 128 59.47 -12.21 12.17
CA THR A 128 60.33 -11.66 13.23
C THR A 128 61.81 -11.57 12.82
N LYS A 129 62.14 -11.92 11.56
CA LYS A 129 63.48 -11.76 10.96
C LYS A 129 63.38 -11.11 9.58
N PRO A 130 64.23 -10.11 9.26
CA PRO A 130 64.17 -9.41 7.97
C PRO A 130 64.60 -10.30 6.80
N GLU A 131 65.49 -11.27 6.99
CA GLU A 131 65.94 -12.20 5.94
C GLU A 131 64.81 -13.09 5.43
N GLU A 132 64.00 -13.65 6.35
CA GLU A 132 62.84 -14.49 6.01
C GLU A 132 61.73 -13.67 5.33
N ALA A 133 61.53 -12.43 5.79
CA ALA A 133 60.61 -11.46 5.19
C ALA A 133 61.01 -11.09 3.74
N CYS A 134 62.28 -10.75 3.49
CA CYS A 134 62.79 -10.49 2.14
C CYS A 134 62.72 -11.73 1.24
N THR A 135 62.96 -12.92 1.81
CA THR A 135 62.80 -14.20 1.08
C THR A 135 61.35 -14.39 0.63
N PHE A 136 60.38 -14.11 1.49
CA PHE A 136 58.95 -14.19 1.15
C PHE A 136 58.54 -13.18 0.07
N ILE A 137 58.94 -11.90 0.20
CA ILE A 137 58.69 -10.86 -0.81
C ILE A 137 59.23 -11.31 -2.17
N THR A 138 60.46 -11.82 -2.22
CA THR A 138 61.11 -12.25 -3.47
C THR A 138 60.44 -13.50 -4.05
N SER A 139 60.12 -14.52 -3.24
CA SER A 139 59.54 -15.78 -3.71
C SER A 139 58.03 -15.79 -3.96
N ALA A 140 57.27 -14.80 -3.47
CA ALA A 140 55.81 -14.79 -3.62
C ALA A 140 55.34 -14.71 -5.09
N ASP A 141 54.29 -15.48 -5.41
CA ASP A 141 53.56 -15.53 -6.68
C ASP A 141 52.59 -14.34 -6.87
N PHE A 142 52.46 -13.49 -5.85
CA PHE A 142 51.57 -12.34 -5.80
C PHE A 142 52.33 -11.07 -5.37
N PRO A 143 51.75 -9.86 -5.55
CA PRO A 143 52.42 -8.61 -5.16
C PRO A 143 52.42 -8.43 -3.63
N ALA A 144 53.30 -9.16 -2.95
CA ALA A 144 53.61 -9.02 -1.53
C ALA A 144 54.41 -7.72 -1.27
N LEU A 145 53.76 -6.58 -1.48
CA LEU A 145 54.38 -5.24 -1.55
C LEU A 145 53.90 -4.28 -0.45
N VAL A 146 52.94 -4.68 0.38
CA VAL A 146 52.49 -3.89 1.53
C VAL A 146 53.18 -4.41 2.78
N VAL A 147 54.02 -3.59 3.41
CA VAL A 147 54.77 -3.94 4.62
C VAL A 147 54.24 -3.10 5.79
N LYS A 148 53.74 -3.77 6.82
CA LYS A 148 53.11 -3.16 8.00
C LYS A 148 53.86 -3.55 9.28
N ALA A 149 54.25 -2.57 10.08
CA ALA A 149 54.69 -2.80 11.46
C ALA A 149 53.49 -3.32 12.28
N SER A 150 53.66 -4.42 13.03
CA SER A 150 52.52 -5.09 13.69
C SER A 150 51.88 -4.22 14.78
N GLY A 151 52.70 -3.52 15.58
CA GLY A 151 52.24 -2.71 16.71
C GLY A 151 51.61 -1.35 16.33
N LEU A 152 51.24 -0.58 17.35
CA LEU A 152 50.74 0.80 17.18
C LEU A 152 51.87 1.75 16.77
N ALA A 153 51.84 2.18 15.51
CA ALA A 153 52.82 3.08 14.90
C ALA A 153 52.21 4.42 14.44
N ALA A 154 51.14 4.89 15.11
CA ALA A 154 50.44 6.16 14.87
C ALA A 154 50.14 6.45 13.38
N GLY A 155 49.65 5.44 12.64
CA GLY A 155 49.36 5.53 11.20
C GLY A 155 50.56 5.63 10.26
N LYS A 156 51.80 5.66 10.78
CA LYS A 156 53.04 5.80 9.97
C LYS A 156 53.73 4.47 9.64
N GLY A 157 53.49 3.41 10.42
CA GLY A 157 54.10 2.09 10.23
C GLY A 157 53.49 1.23 9.11
N VAL A 158 53.09 1.84 7.98
CA VAL A 158 52.54 1.15 6.80
C VAL A 158 53.22 1.70 5.55
N ILE A 159 53.96 0.85 4.85
CA ILE A 159 54.68 1.19 3.61
C ILE A 159 54.09 0.37 2.47
N VAL A 160 53.62 1.06 1.42
CA VAL A 160 53.12 0.47 0.18
C VAL A 160 54.19 0.66 -0.88
N ALA A 161 54.94 -0.42 -1.15
CA ALA A 161 56.03 -0.42 -2.11
C ALA A 161 55.53 -0.61 -3.55
N LYS A 162 56.32 -0.13 -4.52
CA LYS A 162 56.09 -0.26 -5.96
C LYS A 162 56.88 -1.42 -6.58
N SER A 163 57.87 -1.96 -5.87
CA SER A 163 58.68 -3.09 -6.32
C SER A 163 59.11 -3.98 -5.16
N LYS A 164 59.57 -5.20 -5.46
CA LYS A 164 60.04 -6.17 -4.46
C LYS A 164 61.29 -5.66 -3.73
N GLU A 165 62.12 -4.85 -4.39
CA GLU A 165 63.31 -4.21 -3.82
C GLU A 165 62.91 -3.12 -2.80
N GLU A 166 61.92 -2.29 -3.12
CA GLU A 166 61.39 -1.26 -2.21
C GLU A 166 60.68 -1.89 -1.00
N ALA A 167 59.97 -3.00 -1.18
CA ALA A 167 59.38 -3.77 -0.07
C ALA A 167 60.47 -4.39 0.84
N CYS A 168 61.54 -4.96 0.27
CA CYS A 168 62.69 -5.45 1.04
C CYS A 168 63.39 -4.32 1.81
N LYS A 169 63.48 -3.12 1.22
CA LYS A 169 64.03 -1.93 1.91
C LYS A 169 63.15 -1.49 3.08
N ALA A 170 61.82 -1.46 2.90
CA ALA A 170 60.86 -1.16 3.95
C ALA A 170 60.96 -2.13 5.14
N VAL A 171 61.21 -3.43 4.89
CA VAL A 171 61.47 -4.42 5.94
C VAL A 171 62.71 -4.06 6.77
N GLN A 172 63.81 -3.62 6.14
CA GLN A 172 65.02 -3.22 6.87
C GLN A 172 64.80 -1.95 7.70
N GLU A 173 64.13 -0.94 7.14
CA GLU A 173 63.82 0.32 7.85
C GLU A 173 62.96 0.08 9.11
N ILE A 174 61.99 -0.84 9.04
CA ILE A 174 61.13 -1.18 10.17
C ILE A 174 61.87 -2.04 11.21
N MET A 175 62.59 -3.09 10.78
CA MET A 175 63.11 -4.13 11.69
C MET A 175 64.57 -3.94 12.12
N HIS A 176 65.44 -3.53 11.20
CA HIS A 176 66.88 -3.36 11.47
C HIS A 176 67.15 -1.95 12.03
N ASP A 177 66.68 -0.92 11.34
CA ASP A 177 66.89 0.48 11.74
C ASP A 177 65.94 0.93 12.86
N LYS A 178 65.02 0.03 13.28
CA LYS A 178 64.01 0.21 14.34
C LYS A 178 63.24 1.52 14.25
N ALA A 179 62.86 1.95 13.03
CA ALA A 179 62.19 3.25 12.80
C ALA A 179 60.87 3.46 13.58
N PHE A 180 60.27 2.37 14.10
CA PHE A 180 59.04 2.40 14.91
C PHE A 180 59.22 1.76 16.31
N GLY A 181 60.46 1.56 16.77
CA GLY A 181 60.76 0.93 18.06
C GLY A 181 60.19 -0.49 18.18
N GLU A 182 59.64 -0.83 19.35
CA GLU A 182 59.06 -2.15 19.65
C GLU A 182 57.89 -2.51 18.72
N ALA A 183 57.15 -1.53 18.19
CA ALA A 183 56.06 -1.78 17.24
C ALA A 183 56.53 -2.42 15.92
N GLY A 184 57.83 -2.33 15.60
CA GLY A 184 58.47 -2.91 14.41
C GLY A 184 59.06 -4.32 14.58
N GLU A 185 59.04 -4.92 15.78
CA GLU A 185 59.69 -6.24 16.01
C GLU A 185 59.03 -7.41 15.27
N THR A 186 57.76 -7.25 14.91
CA THR A 186 57.07 -8.12 13.96
C THR A 186 56.55 -7.28 12.80
N VAL A 187 56.82 -7.71 11.57
CA VAL A 187 56.19 -7.16 10.36
C VAL A 187 55.14 -8.12 9.81
N VAL A 188 54.04 -7.56 9.34
CA VAL A 188 53.05 -8.22 8.47
C VAL A 188 53.34 -7.77 7.04
N ILE A 189 53.49 -8.74 6.13
CA ILE A 189 53.67 -8.49 4.69
C ILE A 189 52.45 -9.06 3.98
N GLU A 190 51.81 -8.24 3.14
CA GLU A 190 50.57 -8.63 2.47
C GLU A 190 50.48 -8.20 0.99
N GLU A 191 49.54 -8.86 0.32
CA GLU A 191 49.08 -8.63 -1.04
C GLU A 191 48.59 -7.19 -1.21
N LEU A 192 49.22 -6.47 -2.14
CA LEU A 192 48.71 -5.19 -2.63
C LEU A 192 47.35 -5.41 -3.30
N LEU A 193 46.29 -4.90 -2.66
CA LEU A 193 44.94 -4.92 -3.21
C LEU A 193 44.68 -3.67 -4.04
N GLU A 194 43.92 -3.85 -5.13
CA GLU A 194 43.45 -2.77 -6.01
C GLU A 194 41.93 -2.64 -5.88
N GLY A 195 41.43 -1.39 -5.87
CA GLY A 195 40.03 -1.05 -5.69
C GLY A 195 39.84 0.36 -5.11
N GLU A 196 38.62 0.68 -4.69
CA GLU A 196 38.31 1.87 -3.89
C GLU A 196 38.45 1.54 -2.39
N GLU A 197 39.12 2.39 -1.62
CA GLU A 197 39.16 2.29 -0.16
C GLU A 197 37.95 3.00 0.46
N VAL A 198 37.25 2.31 1.37
CA VAL A 198 36.08 2.82 2.12
C VAL A 198 36.12 2.38 3.59
N SER A 199 35.62 3.23 4.46
CA SER A 199 35.59 3.02 5.91
C SER A 199 34.19 2.58 6.36
N CYS A 200 34.09 1.37 6.90
CA CYS A 200 32.82 0.80 7.36
C CYS A 200 32.85 0.61 8.87
N LEU A 201 32.05 1.40 9.59
CA LEU A 201 31.99 1.41 11.05
C LEU A 201 30.67 0.80 11.55
N CYS A 202 30.64 0.34 12.79
CA CYS A 202 29.41 0.01 13.51
C CYS A 202 29.51 0.32 15.01
N PHE A 203 28.35 0.56 15.62
CA PHE A 203 28.17 0.35 17.05
C PHE A 203 27.95 -1.15 17.31
N THR A 204 28.49 -1.66 18.40
CA THR A 204 28.21 -3.04 18.85
C THR A 204 28.29 -3.22 20.36
N ASP A 205 27.38 -4.03 20.89
CA ASP A 205 27.24 -4.39 22.32
C ASP A 205 27.84 -5.78 22.65
N GLY A 206 28.73 -6.28 21.79
CA GLY A 206 29.26 -7.65 21.83
C GLY A 206 28.41 -8.68 21.08
N ARG A 207 27.22 -8.32 20.56
CA ARG A 207 26.32 -9.24 19.83
C ARG A 207 25.58 -8.57 18.67
N THR A 208 24.89 -7.47 18.95
CA THR A 208 24.21 -6.62 17.98
C THR A 208 25.25 -5.86 17.16
N VAL A 209 25.16 -5.88 15.83
CA VAL A 209 25.90 -4.95 14.97
C VAL A 209 24.94 -3.95 14.32
N ALA A 210 25.14 -2.67 14.64
CA ALA A 210 24.45 -1.55 14.02
C ALA A 210 25.42 -0.75 13.12
N PRO A 211 25.43 -1.01 11.80
CA PRO A 211 26.35 -0.33 10.88
C PRO A 211 26.01 1.16 10.75
N MET A 212 27.06 1.95 10.56
CA MET A 212 26.97 3.36 10.17
C MET A 212 26.96 3.46 8.63
N PRO A 213 26.53 4.59 8.05
CA PRO A 213 26.78 4.88 6.65
C PRO A 213 28.29 4.88 6.40
N PRO A 214 28.77 4.26 5.30
CA PRO A 214 30.19 4.14 5.02
C PRO A 214 30.80 5.50 4.66
N ALA A 215 32.01 5.77 5.13
CA ALA A 215 32.75 6.99 4.81
C ALA A 215 33.89 6.71 3.81
N GLN A 216 34.43 7.77 3.21
CA GLN A 216 35.69 7.72 2.48
C GLN A 216 36.56 8.90 2.95
N ASP A 217 37.80 8.64 3.34
CA ASP A 217 38.76 9.65 3.77
C ASP A 217 39.83 9.92 2.70
N HIS A 218 40.57 11.02 2.85
CA HIS A 218 41.65 11.39 1.94
C HIS A 218 42.97 11.51 2.70
N LYS A 219 43.72 10.41 2.76
CA LYS A 219 45.00 10.30 3.50
C LYS A 219 46.12 11.16 2.91
N ARG A 220 46.08 11.50 1.62
CA ARG A 220 47.14 12.23 0.89
C ARG A 220 47.09 13.74 1.11
N LEU A 221 48.26 14.36 1.29
CA LEU A 221 48.42 15.78 1.62
C LEU A 221 47.89 16.74 0.54
N LEU A 222 48.14 16.44 -0.74
CA LEU A 222 47.90 17.33 -1.87
C LEU A 222 46.69 16.89 -2.70
N GLU A 223 46.12 17.85 -3.42
CA GLU A 223 45.04 17.64 -4.39
C GLU A 223 45.47 16.64 -5.49
N GLY A 224 44.53 15.83 -5.99
CA GLY A 224 44.83 14.69 -6.88
C GLY A 224 45.47 13.49 -6.16
N ASP A 225 45.27 13.38 -4.84
CA ASP A 225 45.86 12.34 -3.98
C ASP A 225 47.40 12.25 -4.09
N HIS A 226 48.05 13.41 -4.18
CA HIS A 226 49.50 13.54 -4.30
C HIS A 226 50.19 13.83 -2.96
N GLY A 227 51.53 13.71 -2.93
CA GLY A 227 52.34 13.98 -1.75
C GLY A 227 52.35 12.84 -0.71
N PRO A 228 52.86 13.10 0.52
CA PRO A 228 52.95 12.09 1.57
C PRO A 228 51.57 11.69 2.10
N ASN A 229 51.52 10.50 2.74
CA ASN A 229 50.40 10.12 3.60
C ASN A 229 50.39 10.99 4.86
N THR A 230 49.19 11.22 5.37
CA THR A 230 48.87 12.01 6.56
C THR A 230 47.84 11.23 7.39
N GLY A 231 47.46 11.71 8.57
CA GLY A 231 46.30 11.18 9.32
C GLY A 231 44.92 11.53 8.72
N GLY A 232 44.83 11.90 7.45
CA GLY A 232 43.62 12.37 6.77
C GLY A 232 43.58 13.89 6.60
N MET A 233 43.27 14.36 5.39
CA MET A 233 43.08 15.77 5.01
C MET A 233 41.61 16.17 4.80
N GLY A 234 40.70 15.20 4.88
CA GLY A 234 39.26 15.38 4.77
C GLY A 234 38.55 14.03 4.64
N ALA A 235 37.23 14.06 4.71
CA ALA A 235 36.39 12.88 4.51
C ALA A 235 35.01 13.27 3.97
N CYS A 236 34.30 12.31 3.38
CA CYS A 236 32.89 12.43 3.02
C CYS A 236 32.09 11.20 3.47
N CYS A 237 30.79 11.40 3.69
CA CYS A 237 29.84 10.36 4.10
C CYS A 237 28.43 10.72 3.60
N PRO A 238 27.63 9.80 3.05
CA PRO A 238 28.00 8.42 2.70
C PRO A 238 28.90 8.33 1.47
N ALA A 239 29.74 7.29 1.40
CA ALA A 239 30.52 6.93 0.22
C ALA A 239 29.61 6.23 -0.82
N PRO A 240 29.29 6.86 -1.98
CA PRO A 240 28.34 6.33 -2.96
C PRO A 240 28.80 5.01 -3.62
N GLN A 241 30.08 4.67 -3.51
CA GLN A 241 30.65 3.41 -3.99
C GLN A 241 30.01 2.18 -3.32
N VAL A 242 29.46 2.32 -2.12
CA VAL A 242 28.84 1.23 -1.36
C VAL A 242 27.32 1.28 -1.47
N SER A 243 26.74 0.38 -2.29
CA SER A 243 25.28 0.21 -2.34
C SER A 243 24.73 -0.37 -1.03
N LYS A 244 23.43 -0.20 -0.76
CA LYS A 244 22.78 -0.77 0.45
C LYS A 244 22.94 -2.31 0.53
N ASP A 245 22.88 -3.00 -0.61
CA ASP A 245 23.11 -4.45 -0.71
C ASP A 245 24.60 -4.82 -0.42
N LEU A 246 25.56 -3.99 -0.84
CA LEU A 246 26.99 -4.18 -0.53
C LEU A 246 27.31 -3.85 0.94
N LEU A 247 26.68 -2.83 1.53
CA LEU A 247 26.78 -2.53 2.96
C LEU A 247 26.23 -3.68 3.81
N LEU A 248 25.12 -4.30 3.40
CA LEU A 248 24.59 -5.50 4.05
C LEU A 248 25.53 -6.71 3.91
N LYS A 249 26.17 -6.89 2.75
CA LYS A 249 27.23 -7.89 2.58
C LYS A 249 28.40 -7.64 3.54
N ILE A 250 28.90 -6.40 3.61
CA ILE A 250 29.97 -6.00 4.53
C ILE A 250 29.56 -6.23 6.00
N LYS A 251 28.33 -5.86 6.38
CA LYS A 251 27.81 -6.17 7.72
C LYS A 251 27.92 -7.66 8.02
N ASN A 252 27.43 -8.51 7.13
CA ASN A 252 27.28 -9.93 7.41
C ASN A 252 28.59 -10.74 7.27
N THR A 253 29.47 -10.39 6.33
CA THR A 253 30.71 -11.15 6.07
C THR A 253 31.95 -10.59 6.76
N ILE A 254 31.88 -9.37 7.32
CA ILE A 254 32.99 -8.72 8.02
C ILE A 254 32.56 -8.30 9.43
N LEU A 255 31.65 -7.33 9.58
CA LEU A 255 31.41 -6.69 10.89
C LEU A 255 30.78 -7.63 11.92
N GLN A 256 29.64 -8.26 11.58
CA GLN A 256 28.96 -9.25 12.42
C GLN A 256 29.87 -10.45 12.67
N ARG A 257 30.51 -10.98 11.63
CA ARG A 257 31.46 -12.10 11.74
C ARG A 257 32.65 -11.82 12.66
N THR A 258 33.12 -10.57 12.72
CA THR A 258 34.16 -10.14 13.67
C THR A 258 33.63 -10.14 15.10
N VAL A 259 32.45 -9.57 15.34
CA VAL A 259 31.83 -9.56 16.67
C VAL A 259 31.50 -10.97 17.17
N ASP A 260 30.92 -11.80 16.30
CA ASP A 260 30.60 -13.21 16.58
C ASP A 260 31.86 -14.01 16.93
N GLY A 261 32.94 -13.86 16.14
CA GLY A 261 34.22 -14.55 16.37
C GLY A 261 34.90 -14.13 17.67
N MET A 262 34.96 -12.83 17.95
CA MET A 262 35.50 -12.29 19.21
C MET A 262 34.68 -12.78 20.42
N GLN A 263 33.35 -12.80 20.32
CA GLN A 263 32.47 -13.38 21.34
C GLN A 263 32.67 -14.90 21.48
N GLN A 264 32.95 -15.64 20.40
CA GLN A 264 33.22 -17.08 20.42
C GLN A 264 34.58 -17.42 21.08
N GLU A 265 35.60 -16.58 20.90
CA GLU A 265 36.90 -16.72 21.59
C GLU A 265 36.85 -16.31 23.08
N GLY A 266 35.71 -15.78 23.54
CA GLY A 266 35.51 -15.36 24.94
C GLY A 266 35.92 -13.92 25.23
N VAL A 267 36.30 -13.16 24.19
CA VAL A 267 36.78 -11.77 24.27
C VAL A 267 35.75 -10.84 23.60
N PRO A 268 34.56 -10.62 24.20
CA PRO A 268 33.46 -9.90 23.54
C PRO A 268 33.84 -8.46 23.18
N TYR A 269 33.61 -8.09 21.92
CA TYR A 269 33.96 -6.78 21.40
C TYR A 269 32.81 -5.78 21.57
N THR A 270 33.00 -4.75 22.39
CA THR A 270 32.00 -3.70 22.68
C THR A 270 32.50 -2.31 22.28
N GLY A 271 31.60 -1.43 21.83
CA GLY A 271 31.91 -0.05 21.48
C GLY A 271 31.81 0.21 19.97
N ILE A 272 32.88 0.75 19.38
CA ILE A 272 32.98 0.99 17.93
C ILE A 272 33.93 0.00 17.30
N LEU A 273 33.47 -0.75 16.31
CA LEU A 273 34.34 -1.48 15.38
C LEU A 273 34.41 -0.71 14.06
N TYR A 274 35.63 -0.38 13.64
CA TYR A 274 35.95 0.21 12.34
C TYR A 274 36.64 -0.86 11.49
N ALA A 275 36.21 -1.03 10.24
CA ALA A 275 36.92 -1.80 9.22
C ALA A 275 37.29 -0.88 8.05
N GLY A 276 38.59 -0.75 7.77
CA GLY A 276 39.07 -0.19 6.50
C GLY A 276 38.98 -1.27 5.43
N ILE A 277 38.25 -1.01 4.35
CA ILE A 277 37.87 -2.03 3.35
C ILE A 277 38.30 -1.59 1.95
N MET A 278 38.95 -2.49 1.23
CA MET A 278 39.19 -2.36 -0.21
C MET A 278 38.07 -3.02 -1.00
N LEU A 279 37.43 -2.27 -1.90
CA LEU A 279 36.40 -2.77 -2.82
C LEU A 279 37.06 -3.37 -4.07
N THR A 280 37.53 -4.62 -3.94
CA THR A 280 38.20 -5.33 -5.05
C THR A 280 37.21 -5.96 -6.02
N ASN A 281 37.68 -6.35 -7.22
CA ASN A 281 36.91 -7.16 -8.19
C ASN A 281 36.40 -8.50 -7.61
N ASN A 282 37.02 -9.02 -6.55
CA ASN A 282 36.59 -10.24 -5.84
C ASN A 282 35.66 -9.94 -4.65
N GLY A 283 35.23 -8.68 -4.48
CA GLY A 283 34.41 -8.20 -3.37
C GLY A 283 35.20 -7.43 -2.29
N PRO A 284 34.53 -7.04 -1.20
CA PRO A 284 35.15 -6.29 -0.12
C PRO A 284 36.16 -7.15 0.64
N LYS A 285 37.36 -6.61 0.87
CA LYS A 285 38.42 -7.20 1.70
C LYS A 285 38.84 -6.21 2.79
N VAL A 286 39.04 -6.68 4.02
CA VAL A 286 39.57 -5.87 5.13
C VAL A 286 41.06 -5.60 4.92
N LEU A 287 41.45 -4.33 5.02
CA LEU A 287 42.84 -3.84 5.07
C LEU A 287 43.36 -3.81 6.51
N GLU A 288 42.53 -3.35 7.44
CA GLU A 288 42.80 -3.24 8.88
C GLU A 288 41.51 -3.01 9.65
N PHE A 289 41.52 -3.36 10.95
CA PHE A 289 40.52 -2.89 11.89
C PHE A 289 41.07 -1.72 12.72
N ASN A 290 40.18 -0.84 13.17
CA ASN A 290 40.46 0.16 14.17
C ASN A 290 39.37 0.09 15.27
N CYS A 291 39.70 0.50 16.49
CA CYS A 291 38.90 0.23 17.70
C CYS A 291 38.06 1.42 18.20
N ARG A 292 37.93 2.45 17.35
CA ARG A 292 37.39 3.78 17.62
C ARG A 292 37.06 4.47 16.30
N PHE A 293 36.28 5.55 16.33
CA PHE A 293 36.03 6.38 15.13
C PHE A 293 37.33 6.85 14.47
N GLY A 294 37.32 6.97 13.13
CA GLY A 294 38.37 7.68 12.41
C GLY A 294 38.31 9.20 12.67
N ASP A 295 39.45 9.87 12.56
CA ASP A 295 39.53 11.34 12.48
C ASP A 295 40.24 11.63 11.15
N PRO A 296 39.58 12.22 10.12
CA PRO A 296 38.44 13.12 10.26
C PRO A 296 37.04 12.52 9.99
N GLU A 297 36.91 11.20 9.89
CA GLU A 297 35.63 10.55 9.55
C GLU A 297 34.50 10.80 10.57
N CYS A 298 34.82 10.86 11.86
CA CYS A 298 33.84 11.16 12.92
C CYS A 298 33.10 12.49 12.65
N GLN A 299 33.82 13.46 12.09
CA GLN A 299 33.34 14.80 11.73
C GLN A 299 32.42 14.83 10.49
N VAL A 300 32.19 13.69 9.81
CA VAL A 300 31.12 13.52 8.80
C VAL A 300 30.07 12.48 9.16
N ILE A 301 30.40 11.47 9.98
CA ILE A 301 29.45 10.43 10.40
C ILE A 301 28.48 10.96 11.47
N LEU A 302 28.97 11.52 12.58
CA LEU A 302 28.10 11.97 13.69
C LEU A 302 27.11 13.09 13.33
N PRO A 303 27.41 14.03 12.42
CA PRO A 303 26.43 15.01 11.97
C PRO A 303 25.25 14.41 11.17
N LEU A 304 25.39 13.21 10.61
CA LEU A 304 24.30 12.49 9.92
C LEU A 304 23.48 11.58 10.86
N LEU A 305 23.89 11.42 12.12
CA LEU A 305 23.15 10.63 13.12
C LEU A 305 21.94 11.43 13.63
N LYS A 306 20.73 10.90 13.41
CA LYS A 306 19.47 11.48 13.90
C LYS A 306 19.09 11.02 15.31
N SER A 307 19.46 9.80 15.69
CA SER A 307 19.27 9.31 17.07
C SER A 307 20.11 10.09 18.07
N ASP A 308 19.70 10.07 19.35
CA ASP A 308 20.53 10.60 20.43
C ASP A 308 21.73 9.66 20.66
N LEU A 309 22.95 10.20 20.50
CA LEU A 309 24.18 9.44 20.70
C LEU A 309 24.34 8.97 22.15
N TYR A 310 23.78 9.71 23.11
CA TYR A 310 23.76 9.28 24.52
C TYR A 310 22.95 7.99 24.70
N GLU A 311 21.77 7.88 24.07
CA GLU A 311 20.92 6.68 24.16
C GLU A 311 21.53 5.48 23.44
N VAL A 312 22.18 5.70 22.29
CA VAL A 312 22.90 4.65 21.55
C VAL A 312 24.10 4.13 22.36
N ILE A 313 24.89 5.02 22.97
CA ILE A 313 26.03 4.61 23.83
C ILE A 313 25.53 3.92 25.11
N GLN A 314 24.51 4.46 25.78
CA GLN A 314 23.95 3.85 26.99
C GLN A 314 23.43 2.44 26.70
N SER A 315 22.58 2.26 25.68
CA SER A 315 22.05 0.94 25.31
C SER A 315 23.13 -0.04 24.84
N THR A 316 24.22 0.45 24.23
CA THR A 316 25.39 -0.37 23.93
C THR A 316 26.09 -0.87 25.19
N LEU A 317 26.28 0.00 26.19
CA LEU A 317 26.86 -0.35 27.50
C LEU A 317 25.98 -1.28 28.33
N ASP A 318 24.65 -1.25 28.10
CA ASP A 318 23.67 -2.09 28.80
C ASP A 318 23.38 -3.42 28.10
N GLY A 319 24.04 -3.74 26.97
CA GLY A 319 23.83 -4.99 26.22
C GLY A 319 22.51 -5.05 25.43
N LEU A 320 21.97 -3.87 25.06
CA LEU A 320 20.61 -3.67 24.55
C LEU A 320 20.58 -2.77 23.29
N LEU A 321 21.65 -2.72 22.49
CA LEU A 321 21.74 -1.86 21.30
C LEU A 321 20.61 -2.15 20.28
N CYS A 322 20.09 -3.38 20.27
CA CYS A 322 18.93 -3.77 19.48
C CYS A 322 17.64 -2.99 19.82
N THR A 323 17.56 -2.36 20.99
CA THR A 323 16.41 -1.53 21.42
C THR A 323 16.55 -0.05 21.06
N SER A 324 17.77 0.42 20.74
CA SER A 324 18.04 1.81 20.31
C SER A 324 18.99 1.82 19.10
N LEU A 325 18.51 1.26 17.99
CA LEU A 325 19.26 1.23 16.73
C LEU A 325 19.44 2.67 16.17
N PRO A 326 20.64 3.05 15.72
CA PRO A 326 20.91 4.38 15.20
C PRO A 326 20.18 4.65 13.88
N ILE A 327 19.46 5.76 13.83
CA ILE A 327 18.74 6.27 12.66
C ILE A 327 19.59 7.38 12.02
N TRP A 328 19.72 7.35 10.69
CA TRP A 328 20.60 8.25 9.93
C TRP A 328 19.82 9.17 9.00
N LEU A 329 20.48 10.22 8.50
CA LEU A 329 19.91 11.22 7.59
C LEU A 329 20.13 10.82 6.11
N ASP A 330 19.43 9.77 5.66
CA ASP A 330 19.54 9.15 4.33
C ASP A 330 19.50 10.09 3.11
N SER A 331 18.95 11.31 3.24
CA SER A 331 18.82 12.29 2.15
C SER A 331 19.92 13.34 2.09
N HIS A 332 20.99 13.22 2.89
CA HIS A 332 22.05 14.21 2.98
C HIS A 332 23.44 13.59 2.86
N THR A 333 24.40 14.40 2.41
CA THR A 333 25.84 14.13 2.44
C THR A 333 26.53 15.11 3.38
N ALA A 334 27.45 14.61 4.19
CA ALA A 334 28.39 15.41 4.97
C ALA A 334 29.78 15.35 4.33
N VAL A 335 30.44 16.50 4.24
CA VAL A 335 31.83 16.64 3.77
C VAL A 335 32.59 17.45 4.81
N THR A 336 33.78 17.00 5.20
CA THR A 336 34.68 17.73 6.10
C THR A 336 36.05 17.91 5.45
N VAL A 337 36.61 19.11 5.59
CA VAL A 337 37.94 19.43 5.06
C VAL A 337 38.84 19.88 6.21
N VAL A 338 40.03 19.27 6.31
CA VAL A 338 41.01 19.60 7.35
C VAL A 338 41.82 20.83 6.93
N MET A 339 41.94 21.80 7.84
CA MET A 339 42.98 22.82 7.78
C MET A 339 44.17 22.38 8.63
N ALA A 340 45.35 22.37 8.03
CA ALA A 340 46.60 21.94 8.64
C ALA A 340 47.65 23.07 8.68
N SER A 341 48.62 22.91 9.56
CA SER A 341 49.75 23.82 9.76
C SER A 341 50.82 23.60 8.69
N LYS A 342 51.41 24.69 8.16
CA LYS A 342 52.50 24.66 7.17
C LYS A 342 53.61 23.70 7.59
N GLY A 343 53.93 22.73 6.73
CA GLY A 343 54.98 21.73 6.92
C GLY A 343 54.50 20.34 7.37
N TYR A 344 53.26 20.22 7.86
CA TYR A 344 52.60 18.93 8.09
C TYR A 344 52.62 18.06 6.80
N PRO A 345 52.93 16.75 6.86
CA PRO A 345 53.10 15.89 8.03
C PRO A 345 54.52 15.81 8.63
N GLY A 346 55.46 16.64 8.15
CA GLY A 346 56.77 16.86 8.78
C GLY A 346 56.69 17.86 9.94
N ASP A 347 57.75 18.63 10.16
CA ASP A 347 57.78 19.71 11.15
C ASP A 347 56.82 20.85 10.77
N TYR A 348 56.12 21.42 11.74
CA TYR A 348 55.11 22.46 11.53
C TYR A 348 55.10 23.52 12.64
N THR A 349 54.57 24.70 12.32
CA THR A 349 54.47 25.83 13.27
C THR A 349 53.33 25.64 14.29
N LYS A 350 53.56 26.13 15.52
CA LYS A 350 52.58 26.22 16.60
C LYS A 350 52.50 27.66 17.13
N GLY A 351 51.40 28.00 17.80
CA GLY A 351 51.18 29.30 18.43
C GLY A 351 50.69 30.39 17.48
N VAL A 352 50.29 30.03 16.24
CA VAL A 352 49.77 30.97 15.24
C VAL A 352 48.31 31.27 15.55
N GLU A 353 47.94 32.55 15.60
CA GLU A 353 46.56 32.99 15.86
C GLU A 353 45.58 32.56 14.76
N ILE A 354 44.38 32.14 15.16
CA ILE A 354 43.29 31.71 14.28
C ILE A 354 42.09 32.65 14.42
N THR A 355 41.53 33.07 13.28
CA THR A 355 40.37 33.97 13.17
C THR A 355 39.35 33.41 12.17
N GLY A 356 38.13 33.97 12.13
CA GLY A 356 37.09 33.60 11.14
C GLY A 356 36.07 32.55 11.59
N PHE A 357 36.07 32.16 12.87
CA PHE A 357 35.17 31.13 13.42
C PHE A 357 33.68 31.55 13.37
N SER A 358 33.37 32.77 13.81
CA SER A 358 32.01 33.32 13.84
C SER A 358 31.40 33.41 12.45
N GLU A 359 32.23 33.76 11.46
CA GLU A 359 31.88 33.87 10.05
C GLU A 359 31.61 32.50 9.42
N ALA A 360 32.38 31.47 9.79
CA ALA A 360 32.11 30.09 9.38
C ALA A 360 30.81 29.55 10.03
N GLN A 361 30.60 29.81 11.32
CA GLN A 361 29.37 29.41 12.02
C GLN A 361 28.12 30.10 11.45
N ALA A 362 28.22 31.38 11.06
CA ALA A 362 27.14 32.13 10.41
C ALA A 362 26.74 31.59 9.02
N LEU A 363 27.57 30.74 8.40
CA LEU A 363 27.25 30.02 7.15
C LEU A 363 26.54 28.67 7.40
N GLY A 364 26.25 28.31 8.66
CA GLY A 364 25.67 27.01 8.99
C GLY A 364 26.63 25.85 8.70
N LEU A 365 27.88 26.01 9.16
CA LEU A 365 28.97 25.05 9.05
C LEU A 365 29.48 24.70 10.46
N GLU A 366 29.78 23.42 10.68
CA GLU A 366 30.36 22.95 11.95
C GLU A 366 31.89 23.02 11.87
N VAL A 367 32.55 23.56 12.90
CA VAL A 367 34.01 23.73 12.93
C VAL A 367 34.60 22.91 14.07
N PHE A 368 35.06 21.71 13.75
CA PHE A 368 35.62 20.78 14.73
C PHE A 368 37.12 21.03 14.93
N HIS A 369 37.44 21.76 16.00
CA HIS A 369 38.81 21.98 16.44
C HIS A 369 39.53 20.65 16.74
N ALA A 370 40.77 20.52 16.26
CA ALA A 370 41.70 19.45 16.61
C ALA A 370 42.90 20.08 17.35
N GLY A 371 44.06 20.20 16.70
CA GLY A 371 45.26 20.83 17.25
C GLY A 371 45.14 22.35 17.43
N THR A 372 44.37 22.79 18.44
CA THR A 372 44.25 24.19 18.87
C THR A 372 44.39 24.33 20.39
N ALA A 373 44.85 25.49 20.85
CA ALA A 373 44.92 25.85 22.27
C ALA A 373 44.40 27.27 22.48
N LEU A 374 44.01 27.59 23.72
CA LEU A 374 43.77 28.97 24.15
C LEU A 374 45.08 29.56 24.67
N LYS A 375 45.42 30.78 24.22
CA LYS A 375 46.56 31.54 24.71
C LYS A 375 46.24 33.03 24.66
N ASP A 376 46.46 33.75 25.76
CA ASP A 376 46.27 35.20 25.86
C ASP A 376 44.86 35.67 25.39
N GLY A 377 43.83 34.85 25.65
CA GLY A 377 42.44 35.09 25.22
C GLY A 377 42.12 34.74 23.75
N LYS A 378 43.11 34.29 22.97
CA LYS A 378 42.99 33.94 21.55
C LYS A 378 43.06 32.43 21.33
N VAL A 379 42.47 31.95 20.23
CA VAL A 379 42.69 30.58 19.75
C VAL A 379 43.96 30.54 18.89
N VAL A 380 44.86 29.59 19.16
CA VAL A 380 46.12 29.40 18.44
C VAL A 380 46.32 27.97 17.96
N THR A 381 47.13 27.77 16.91
CA THR A 381 47.52 26.44 16.44
C THR A 381 48.35 25.68 17.48
N ASN A 382 48.09 24.38 17.66
CA ASN A 382 48.84 23.50 18.57
C ASN A 382 49.10 22.10 17.98
N GLY A 383 48.79 21.86 16.70
CA GLY A 383 49.00 20.56 16.05
C GLY A 383 49.15 20.65 14.54
N GLY A 384 49.55 19.54 13.94
CA GLY A 384 49.73 19.42 12.49
C GLY A 384 48.40 19.58 11.74
N ARG A 385 47.37 18.83 12.17
CA ARG A 385 45.97 19.12 11.85
C ARG A 385 45.42 20.09 12.89
N VAL A 386 44.86 21.20 12.43
CA VAL A 386 44.42 22.31 13.31
C VAL A 386 42.92 22.19 13.62
N LEU A 387 42.09 22.08 12.58
CA LEU A 387 40.64 21.98 12.67
C LEU A 387 40.06 21.37 11.41
N THR A 388 38.78 21.02 11.42
CA THR A 388 38.03 20.65 10.22
C THR A 388 36.79 21.53 10.06
N VAL A 389 36.41 21.80 8.81
CA VAL A 389 35.18 22.51 8.45
C VAL A 389 34.23 21.50 7.81
N THR A 390 33.12 21.21 8.48
CA THR A 390 32.08 20.29 8.01
C THR A 390 30.87 21.05 7.45
N ALA A 391 30.43 20.65 6.26
CA ALA A 391 29.14 21.02 5.68
C ALA A 391 28.24 19.79 5.56
N ILE A 392 26.94 19.97 5.79
CA ILE A 392 25.88 18.97 5.56
C ILE A 392 24.90 19.56 4.55
N ARG A 393 24.70 18.91 3.41
CA ARG A 393 23.80 19.36 2.32
C ARG A 393 23.19 18.14 1.61
N GLU A 394 22.26 18.37 0.70
CA GLU A 394 21.55 17.30 -0.04
C GLU A 394 22.45 16.40 -0.89
N ASN A 395 23.62 16.90 -1.33
CA ASN A 395 24.55 16.16 -2.17
C ASN A 395 26.02 16.56 -1.92
N LEU A 396 26.91 15.66 -2.33
CA LEU A 396 28.36 15.75 -2.16
C LEU A 396 29.00 17.03 -2.74
N VAL A 397 28.56 17.46 -3.93
CA VAL A 397 29.10 18.67 -4.59
C VAL A 397 28.70 19.92 -3.82
N SER A 398 27.42 20.03 -3.43
CA SER A 398 26.92 21.12 -2.61
C SER A 398 27.63 21.19 -1.26
N ALA A 399 27.81 20.06 -0.57
CA ALA A 399 28.54 20.01 0.70
C ALA A 399 30.00 20.47 0.54
N LEU A 400 30.71 20.04 -0.51
CA LEU A 400 32.09 20.47 -0.77
C LEU A 400 32.21 21.99 -1.03
N GLU A 401 31.34 22.57 -1.86
CA GLU A 401 31.37 24.01 -2.15
C GLU A 401 30.96 24.87 -0.93
N GLU A 402 30.09 24.35 -0.07
CA GLU A 402 29.71 25.03 1.17
C GLU A 402 30.83 24.98 2.21
N ALA A 403 31.52 23.84 2.36
CA ALA A 403 32.72 23.74 3.21
C ALA A 403 33.82 24.71 2.76
N LYS A 404 34.03 24.88 1.44
CA LYS A 404 34.98 25.86 0.87
C LYS A 404 34.71 27.30 1.30
N LYS A 405 33.45 27.69 1.53
CA LYS A 405 33.12 29.04 2.04
C LYS A 405 33.66 29.24 3.46
N GLY A 406 33.53 28.23 4.33
CA GLY A 406 34.11 28.25 5.68
C GLY A 406 35.65 28.26 5.66
N LEU A 407 36.29 27.48 4.78
CA LEU A 407 37.75 27.49 4.58
C LEU A 407 38.31 28.83 4.10
N ALA A 408 37.49 29.65 3.43
CA ALA A 408 37.86 31.00 3.00
C ALA A 408 37.62 32.08 4.08
N ALA A 409 36.70 31.81 5.02
CA ALA A 409 36.45 32.66 6.18
C ALA A 409 37.54 32.49 7.26
N ILE A 410 37.86 31.24 7.62
CA ILE A 410 38.85 30.89 8.65
C ILE A 410 40.27 31.19 8.17
N LYS A 411 41.06 31.88 9.01
CA LYS A 411 42.41 32.36 8.67
C LYS A 411 43.41 32.18 9.81
N PHE A 412 44.54 31.57 9.47
CA PHE A 412 45.78 31.57 10.25
C PHE A 412 46.98 31.53 9.28
N GLU A 413 48.15 32.01 9.69
CA GLU A 413 49.33 32.05 8.81
C GLU A 413 49.79 30.63 8.43
N GLY A 414 49.97 30.39 7.13
CA GLY A 414 50.46 29.12 6.62
C GLY A 414 49.42 27.98 6.62
N ALA A 415 48.13 28.28 6.74
CA ALA A 415 47.07 27.29 6.58
C ALA A 415 47.16 26.56 5.23
N ILE A 416 47.12 25.23 5.25
CA ILE A 416 47.03 24.36 4.06
C ILE A 416 45.80 23.44 4.17
N TYR A 417 45.10 23.25 3.06
CA TYR A 417 43.91 22.40 2.93
C TYR A 417 43.70 22.01 1.46
N ARG A 418 42.93 20.95 1.23
CA ARG A 418 42.56 20.44 -0.10
C ARG A 418 41.18 20.94 -0.54
N LYS A 419 40.99 21.20 -1.83
CA LYS A 419 39.71 21.66 -2.43
C LYS A 419 38.97 20.56 -3.21
N ASP A 420 39.52 19.34 -3.22
CA ASP A 420 39.06 18.19 -4.00
C ASP A 420 38.56 17.02 -3.11
N ILE A 421 38.29 17.24 -1.83
CA ILE A 421 37.76 16.21 -0.92
C ILE A 421 36.44 15.64 -1.48
N GLY A 422 36.37 14.33 -1.63
CA GLY A 422 35.25 13.61 -2.25
C GLY A 422 35.34 13.48 -3.78
N CYS A 423 36.45 13.88 -4.43
CA CYS A 423 36.58 13.87 -5.90
C CYS A 423 36.30 12.51 -6.56
N HIS A 424 36.74 11.39 -5.97
CA HIS A 424 36.48 10.04 -6.49
C HIS A 424 34.99 9.71 -6.43
N ALA A 425 34.33 9.98 -5.30
CA ALA A 425 32.89 9.83 -5.13
C ALA A 425 32.07 10.73 -6.06
N ILE A 426 32.54 11.96 -6.38
CA ILE A 426 31.91 12.83 -7.39
C ILE A 426 32.06 12.21 -8.79
N ALA A 427 33.27 11.79 -9.17
CA ALA A 427 33.54 11.19 -10.48
C ALA A 427 32.75 9.88 -10.69
N PHE A 428 32.62 9.06 -9.63
CA PHE A 428 31.84 7.84 -9.62
C PHE A 428 30.33 8.08 -9.85
N LEU A 429 29.77 9.15 -9.27
CA LEU A 429 28.38 9.56 -9.50
C LEU A 429 28.15 10.18 -10.90
N GLN A 430 29.20 10.64 -11.58
CA GLN A 430 29.13 11.18 -12.94
C GLN A 430 29.26 10.11 -14.04
N GLN A 431 29.51 8.83 -13.69
CA GLN A 431 29.53 7.75 -14.65
C GLN A 431 28.10 7.38 -15.10
N PRO A 432 27.81 7.34 -16.42
CA PRO A 432 26.47 6.99 -16.89
C PRO A 432 26.16 5.52 -16.62
N ARG A 433 25.08 5.27 -15.86
CA ARG A 433 24.57 3.92 -15.56
C ARG A 433 23.34 3.59 -16.39
N GLY A 434 23.22 2.33 -16.79
CA GLY A 434 21.94 1.77 -17.21
C GLY A 434 21.06 1.50 -15.99
N LEU A 435 19.76 1.79 -16.09
CA LEU A 435 18.78 1.50 -15.05
C LEU A 435 18.63 -0.01 -14.86
N THR A 436 18.67 -0.48 -13.62
CA THR A 436 18.26 -1.83 -13.24
C THR A 436 16.78 -1.91 -12.90
N TYR A 437 16.18 -3.10 -12.97
CA TYR A 437 14.76 -3.29 -12.66
C TYR A 437 14.40 -3.00 -11.18
N LYS A 438 15.39 -3.14 -10.29
CA LYS A 438 15.30 -2.74 -8.87
C LYS A 438 15.35 -1.21 -8.70
N GLU A 439 16.02 -0.48 -9.58
CA GLU A 439 15.99 1.00 -9.62
C GLU A 439 14.69 1.54 -10.24
N SER A 440 13.99 0.78 -11.09
CA SER A 440 12.58 1.01 -11.42
C SER A 440 11.60 0.53 -10.32
N GLY A 441 12.10 0.20 -9.12
CA GLY A 441 11.28 -0.05 -7.93
C GLY A 441 10.74 -1.48 -7.77
N VAL A 442 11.28 -2.48 -8.46
CA VAL A 442 10.83 -3.88 -8.37
C VAL A 442 11.95 -4.81 -7.86
N ASP A 443 11.84 -5.30 -6.62
CA ASP A 443 12.85 -6.17 -5.99
C ASP A 443 12.52 -7.67 -6.15
N ILE A 444 13.04 -8.24 -7.24
CA ILE A 444 12.97 -9.69 -7.55
C ILE A 444 13.53 -10.55 -6.40
N ALA A 445 14.52 -10.08 -5.62
CA ALA A 445 15.07 -10.86 -4.52
C ALA A 445 14.11 -10.90 -3.32
N ALA A 446 13.41 -9.79 -3.04
CA ALA A 446 12.33 -9.76 -2.05
C ALA A 446 11.16 -10.69 -2.44
N GLY A 447 10.73 -10.67 -3.71
CA GLY A 447 9.72 -11.62 -4.22
C GLY A 447 10.15 -13.09 -4.04
N ASN A 448 11.40 -13.42 -4.37
CA ASN A 448 11.96 -14.76 -4.14
C ASN A 448 12.08 -15.14 -2.65
N MET A 449 12.18 -14.17 -1.73
CA MET A 449 12.13 -14.42 -0.29
C MET A 449 10.69 -14.67 0.20
N LEU A 450 9.71 -13.93 -0.33
CA LEU A 450 8.29 -14.17 -0.04
C LEU A 450 7.87 -15.59 -0.44
N VAL A 451 8.17 -16.01 -1.68
CA VAL A 451 7.81 -17.36 -2.17
C VAL A 451 8.32 -18.47 -1.23
N LYS A 452 9.54 -18.31 -0.70
CA LYS A 452 10.11 -19.26 0.29
C LYS A 452 9.35 -19.27 1.62
N LYS A 453 8.86 -18.11 2.09
CA LYS A 453 8.04 -17.99 3.31
C LYS A 453 6.65 -18.59 3.15
N ILE A 454 5.96 -18.35 2.02
CA ILE A 454 4.57 -18.77 1.83
C ILE A 454 4.41 -20.22 1.34
N LYS A 455 5.45 -20.84 0.77
CA LYS A 455 5.40 -22.22 0.25
C LYS A 455 4.93 -23.28 1.28
N PRO A 456 5.31 -23.25 2.57
CA PRO A 456 4.74 -24.14 3.59
C PRO A 456 3.25 -23.87 3.88
N LEU A 457 2.81 -22.60 3.82
CA LEU A 457 1.41 -22.22 4.08
C LEU A 457 0.49 -22.78 2.99
N ALA A 458 0.88 -22.59 1.73
CA ALA A 458 0.17 -23.15 0.57
C ALA A 458 0.20 -24.68 0.56
N LYS A 459 1.36 -25.31 0.83
CA LYS A 459 1.45 -26.78 0.90
C LYS A 459 0.58 -27.41 1.99
N ALA A 460 0.31 -26.69 3.08
CA ALA A 460 -0.64 -27.12 4.11
C ALA A 460 -2.11 -27.11 3.65
N THR A 461 -2.42 -26.71 2.40
CA THR A 461 -3.77 -26.75 1.80
C THR A 461 -3.99 -27.91 0.82
N SER A 462 -2.98 -28.76 0.58
CA SER A 462 -3.08 -29.93 -0.31
C SER A 462 -4.29 -30.82 0.02
N ARG A 463 -4.98 -31.32 -1.02
CA ARG A 463 -6.19 -32.16 -0.91
C ARG A 463 -6.21 -33.25 -2.00
N PRO A 464 -7.09 -34.27 -1.94
CA PRO A 464 -7.31 -35.17 -3.07
C PRO A 464 -7.57 -34.38 -4.36
N GLY A 465 -6.79 -34.70 -5.39
CA GLY A 465 -6.69 -33.94 -6.64
C GLY A 465 -5.44 -33.07 -6.79
N CYS A 466 -4.78 -32.63 -5.71
CA CYS A 466 -3.57 -31.80 -5.80
C CYS A 466 -2.68 -31.88 -4.55
N ASP A 467 -1.40 -32.23 -4.73
CA ASP A 467 -0.35 -31.84 -3.79
C ASP A 467 0.30 -30.54 -4.25
N VAL A 468 0.13 -29.48 -3.46
CA VAL A 468 0.55 -28.12 -3.79
C VAL A 468 2.07 -27.98 -3.72
N ASP A 469 2.68 -27.41 -4.76
CA ASP A 469 4.07 -26.97 -4.78
C ASP A 469 4.23 -25.64 -5.52
N LEU A 470 4.58 -24.57 -4.80
CA LEU A 470 4.75 -23.24 -5.41
C LEU A 470 6.07 -23.12 -6.17
N GLY A 471 6.03 -22.47 -7.34
CA GLY A 471 7.21 -22.18 -8.18
C GLY A 471 7.15 -22.75 -9.61
N GLY A 472 6.09 -23.47 -9.97
CA GLY A 472 5.81 -23.85 -11.36
C GLY A 472 5.05 -22.76 -12.14
N PHE A 473 5.05 -22.85 -13.48
CA PHE A 473 4.33 -21.90 -14.36
C PHE A 473 2.79 -21.96 -14.24
N ALA A 474 2.26 -23.10 -13.79
CA ALA A 474 0.84 -23.33 -13.51
C ALA A 474 0.71 -24.48 -12.52
N GLY A 475 -0.30 -24.44 -11.66
CA GLY A 475 -0.70 -25.59 -10.86
C GLY A 475 -1.62 -26.55 -11.63
N LEU A 476 -1.65 -27.81 -11.22
CA LEU A 476 -2.48 -28.87 -11.81
C LEU A 476 -3.43 -29.44 -10.76
N PHE A 477 -4.64 -29.83 -11.20
CA PHE A 477 -5.64 -30.47 -10.35
C PHE A 477 -6.29 -31.65 -11.09
N ASP A 478 -6.23 -32.84 -10.50
CA ASP A 478 -6.84 -34.06 -11.03
C ASP A 478 -8.24 -34.29 -10.44
N LEU A 479 -9.26 -34.01 -11.25
CA LEU A 479 -10.68 -34.21 -10.91
C LEU A 479 -11.02 -35.67 -10.61
N LYS A 480 -10.36 -36.62 -11.25
CA LYS A 480 -10.59 -38.06 -11.05
C LYS A 480 -9.97 -38.54 -9.74
N ALA A 481 -8.78 -38.06 -9.40
CA ALA A 481 -8.17 -38.28 -8.08
C ALA A 481 -8.91 -37.55 -6.95
N ALA A 482 -9.67 -36.50 -7.26
CA ALA A 482 -10.62 -35.86 -6.34
C ALA A 482 -11.99 -36.57 -6.23
N GLY A 483 -12.27 -37.57 -7.07
CA GLY A 483 -13.46 -38.44 -6.98
C GLY A 483 -14.62 -38.12 -7.93
N PHE A 484 -14.47 -37.19 -8.87
CA PHE A 484 -15.53 -36.81 -9.82
C PHE A 484 -15.60 -37.71 -11.05
N ASN A 485 -16.79 -37.85 -11.64
CA ASN A 485 -17.10 -38.79 -12.72
C ASN A 485 -17.53 -38.10 -14.01
N ASP A 486 -18.48 -37.16 -13.94
CA ASP A 486 -18.90 -36.28 -15.04
C ASP A 486 -19.01 -34.82 -14.56
N PRO A 487 -17.88 -34.21 -14.11
CA PRO A 487 -17.88 -32.90 -13.50
C PRO A 487 -18.18 -31.77 -14.49
N LEU A 488 -19.02 -30.83 -14.04
CA LEU A 488 -19.01 -29.45 -14.49
C LEU A 488 -18.05 -28.64 -13.61
N LEU A 489 -17.25 -27.77 -14.22
CA LEU A 489 -16.46 -26.77 -13.51
C LEU A 489 -17.26 -25.46 -13.35
N ALA A 490 -17.16 -24.85 -12.18
CA ALA A 490 -17.60 -23.48 -11.92
C ALA A 490 -16.39 -22.64 -11.52
N CYS A 491 -16.19 -21.51 -12.20
CA CYS A 491 -15.10 -20.57 -11.94
C CYS A 491 -15.69 -19.23 -11.49
N GLY A 492 -15.18 -18.66 -10.41
CA GLY A 492 -15.59 -17.36 -9.88
C GLY A 492 -14.37 -16.49 -9.58
N THR A 493 -14.53 -15.17 -9.71
CA THR A 493 -13.49 -14.19 -9.37
C THR A 493 -14.13 -12.94 -8.77
N ASP A 494 -13.55 -12.46 -7.67
CA ASP A 494 -13.92 -11.22 -6.98
C ASP A 494 -12.70 -10.69 -6.20
N GLY A 495 -12.83 -9.51 -5.59
CA GLY A 495 -11.83 -8.91 -4.72
C GLY A 495 -12.39 -8.60 -3.32
N VAL A 496 -11.53 -8.06 -2.46
CA VAL A 496 -11.95 -7.54 -1.13
C VAL A 496 -12.49 -6.10 -1.21
N GLY A 497 -12.23 -5.41 -2.32
CA GLY A 497 -12.67 -4.04 -2.56
C GLY A 497 -12.19 -3.05 -1.50
N THR A 498 -12.96 -1.99 -1.24
CA THR A 498 -12.48 -0.88 -0.38
C THR A 498 -12.43 -1.21 1.12
N LYS A 499 -12.81 -2.42 1.55
CA LYS A 499 -12.51 -2.95 2.90
C LYS A 499 -10.99 -3.00 3.14
N LEU A 500 -10.20 -3.22 2.09
CA LEU A 500 -8.73 -3.15 2.11
C LEU A 500 -8.20 -1.82 2.67
N LYS A 501 -8.88 -0.70 2.41
CA LYS A 501 -8.47 0.61 2.94
C LYS A 501 -8.61 0.74 4.45
N ILE A 502 -9.56 0.02 5.06
CA ILE A 502 -9.69 -0.02 6.53
C ILE A 502 -8.60 -0.91 7.12
N ALA A 503 -8.37 -2.10 6.53
CA ALA A 503 -7.28 -3.01 6.89
C ALA A 503 -5.90 -2.33 6.84
N GLN A 504 -5.61 -1.60 5.76
CA GLN A 504 -4.39 -0.79 5.58
C GLN A 504 -4.27 0.31 6.63
N GLN A 505 -5.33 1.10 6.88
CA GLN A 505 -5.32 2.19 7.86
C GLN A 505 -5.26 1.73 9.32
N CYS A 506 -5.49 0.44 9.58
CA CYS A 506 -5.48 -0.15 10.92
C CYS A 506 -4.36 -1.18 11.14
N HIS A 507 -3.49 -1.39 10.14
CA HIS A 507 -2.40 -2.38 10.15
C HIS A 507 -2.84 -3.81 10.46
N LYS A 508 -4.00 -4.22 9.92
CA LYS A 508 -4.64 -5.51 10.21
C LYS A 508 -4.90 -6.27 8.91
N HIS A 509 -3.99 -7.19 8.59
CA HIS A 509 -3.84 -7.79 7.26
C HIS A 509 -4.14 -9.31 7.24
N ASP A 510 -4.23 -9.93 8.41
CA ASP A 510 -4.51 -11.35 8.65
C ASP A 510 -5.95 -11.75 8.27
N THR A 511 -6.94 -10.90 8.57
CA THR A 511 -8.36 -11.23 8.38
C THR A 511 -8.83 -11.19 6.93
N ILE A 512 -8.26 -10.30 6.11
CA ILE A 512 -8.76 -10.03 4.75
C ILE A 512 -8.47 -11.15 3.73
N GLY A 513 -7.52 -12.04 4.03
CA GLY A 513 -7.33 -13.24 3.22
C GLY A 513 -8.55 -14.17 3.24
N GLN A 514 -9.27 -14.20 4.37
CA GLN A 514 -10.55 -14.90 4.45
C GLN A 514 -11.67 -14.17 3.72
N ASP A 515 -11.70 -12.83 3.73
CA ASP A 515 -12.64 -12.08 2.90
C ASP A 515 -12.47 -12.43 1.41
N LEU A 516 -11.23 -12.43 0.90
CA LEU A 516 -10.94 -12.70 -0.51
C LEU A 516 -11.43 -14.09 -0.95
N VAL A 517 -11.11 -15.12 -0.17
CA VAL A 517 -11.54 -16.49 -0.46
C VAL A 517 -13.06 -16.61 -0.34
N ALA A 518 -13.67 -16.07 0.72
CA ALA A 518 -15.10 -16.17 0.97
C ALA A 518 -15.95 -15.58 -0.16
N MET A 519 -15.59 -14.40 -0.68
CA MET A 519 -16.30 -13.78 -1.81
C MET A 519 -16.34 -14.72 -3.02
N CYS A 520 -15.22 -15.34 -3.38
CA CYS A 520 -15.13 -16.21 -4.55
C CYS A 520 -15.75 -17.61 -4.35
N VAL A 521 -15.49 -18.27 -3.21
CA VAL A 521 -15.92 -19.67 -2.99
C VAL A 521 -17.41 -19.81 -2.72
N ASN A 522 -18.05 -18.78 -2.15
CA ASN A 522 -19.49 -18.76 -1.94
C ASN A 522 -20.26 -18.45 -3.25
N ASP A 523 -19.66 -17.74 -4.20
CA ASP A 523 -20.29 -17.46 -5.49
C ASP A 523 -20.33 -18.70 -6.41
N ILE A 524 -19.26 -19.51 -6.46
CA ILE A 524 -19.29 -20.80 -7.16
C ILE A 524 -20.24 -21.82 -6.49
N LEU A 525 -20.46 -21.71 -5.18
CA LEU A 525 -21.42 -22.52 -4.44
C LEU A 525 -22.87 -22.28 -4.92
N ALA A 526 -23.19 -21.12 -5.51
CA ALA A 526 -24.48 -20.85 -6.14
C ALA A 526 -24.75 -21.66 -7.42
N GLN A 527 -23.71 -22.26 -8.02
CA GLN A 527 -23.85 -23.25 -9.08
C GLN A 527 -23.97 -24.69 -8.53
N GLY A 528 -23.87 -24.89 -7.21
CA GLY A 528 -23.78 -26.19 -6.55
C GLY A 528 -22.34 -26.74 -6.44
N ALA A 529 -21.33 -25.96 -6.83
CA ALA A 529 -19.95 -26.43 -6.92
C ALA A 529 -19.24 -26.53 -5.56
N GLU A 530 -18.50 -27.63 -5.36
CA GLU A 530 -17.52 -27.76 -4.29
C GLU A 530 -16.22 -27.05 -4.68
N PRO A 531 -15.69 -26.12 -3.87
CA PRO A 531 -14.39 -25.48 -4.12
C PRO A 531 -13.25 -26.50 -4.14
N LEU A 532 -12.53 -26.58 -5.26
CA LEU A 532 -11.39 -27.49 -5.45
C LEU A 532 -10.08 -26.77 -5.18
N PHE A 533 -9.90 -25.62 -5.82
CA PHE A 533 -8.70 -24.81 -5.68
C PHE A 533 -8.97 -23.31 -5.79
N PHE A 534 -8.00 -22.54 -5.34
CA PHE A 534 -7.97 -21.10 -5.31
C PHE A 534 -6.64 -20.60 -5.87
N LEU A 535 -6.67 -19.48 -6.58
CA LEU A 535 -5.50 -18.70 -6.97
C LEU A 535 -5.66 -17.25 -6.48
N ASP A 536 -4.59 -16.62 -6.02
CA ASP A 536 -4.57 -15.22 -5.62
C ASP A 536 -3.71 -14.34 -6.53
N TYR A 537 -4.07 -13.06 -6.62
CA TYR A 537 -3.27 -12.02 -7.26
C TYR A 537 -3.11 -10.86 -6.27
N PHE A 538 -1.89 -10.67 -5.79
CA PHE A 538 -1.49 -9.61 -4.86
C PHE A 538 -0.73 -8.53 -5.63
N SER A 539 -1.27 -7.32 -5.73
CA SER A 539 -0.58 -6.16 -6.31
C SER A 539 -0.26 -5.13 -5.23
N CYS A 540 0.93 -4.53 -5.27
CA CYS A 540 1.33 -3.52 -4.27
C CYS A 540 2.26 -2.44 -4.84
N GLY A 541 2.20 -1.23 -4.26
CA GLY A 541 3.07 -0.12 -4.66
C GLY A 541 4.52 -0.26 -4.18
N LYS A 542 4.71 -1.04 -3.13
CA LYS A 542 6.00 -1.55 -2.66
C LYS A 542 5.77 -2.82 -1.83
N LEU A 543 6.61 -3.84 -2.03
CA LEU A 543 6.50 -5.12 -1.36
C LEU A 543 6.98 -5.05 0.09
N ASP A 544 6.05 -5.10 1.05
CA ASP A 544 6.35 -5.36 2.45
C ASP A 544 6.14 -6.85 2.77
N LEU A 545 7.24 -7.55 3.09
CA LEU A 545 7.23 -9.00 3.28
C LEU A 545 6.33 -9.45 4.42
N ASN A 546 6.17 -8.66 5.48
CA ASN A 546 5.38 -9.04 6.66
C ASN A 546 3.88 -8.87 6.38
N THR A 547 3.51 -7.78 5.71
CA THR A 547 2.13 -7.51 5.25
C THR A 547 1.66 -8.58 4.28
N THR A 548 2.47 -8.90 3.25
CA THR A 548 2.10 -9.90 2.25
C THR A 548 2.05 -11.32 2.84
N GLU A 549 2.99 -11.68 3.73
CA GLU A 549 2.96 -12.96 4.46
C GLU A 549 1.71 -13.09 5.34
N ALA A 550 1.27 -12.02 6.02
CA ALA A 550 0.04 -12.02 6.81
C ALA A 550 -1.22 -12.22 5.94
N VAL A 551 -1.31 -11.54 4.79
CA VAL A 551 -2.43 -11.71 3.85
C VAL A 551 -2.47 -13.14 3.31
N VAL A 552 -1.35 -13.67 2.81
CA VAL A 552 -1.28 -15.03 2.25
C VAL A 552 -1.51 -16.10 3.32
N THR A 553 -1.13 -15.85 4.58
CA THR A 553 -1.52 -16.70 5.71
C THR A 553 -3.04 -16.76 5.86
N GLY A 554 -3.72 -15.60 5.84
CA GLY A 554 -5.18 -15.52 5.88
C GLY A 554 -5.87 -16.23 4.70
N ILE A 555 -5.31 -16.14 3.49
CA ILE A 555 -5.79 -16.85 2.29
C ILE A 555 -5.63 -18.37 2.50
N ALA A 556 -4.45 -18.84 2.90
CA ALA A 556 -4.18 -20.27 3.09
C ALA A 556 -5.02 -20.90 4.22
N GLU A 557 -5.29 -20.17 5.31
CA GLU A 557 -6.24 -20.61 6.33
C GLU A 557 -7.68 -20.66 5.82
N ALA A 558 -8.09 -19.67 5.02
CA ALA A 558 -9.42 -19.62 4.45
C ALA A 558 -9.67 -20.72 3.40
N CYS A 559 -8.66 -21.06 2.59
CA CYS A 559 -8.70 -22.21 1.68
C CYS A 559 -8.97 -23.52 2.44
N LYS A 560 -8.27 -23.75 3.58
CA LYS A 560 -8.55 -24.89 4.47
C LYS A 560 -9.99 -24.91 4.98
N LYS A 561 -10.51 -23.76 5.44
CA LYS A 561 -11.92 -23.61 5.90
C LYS A 561 -12.93 -23.85 4.77
N ALA A 562 -12.59 -23.48 3.53
CA ALA A 562 -13.43 -23.67 2.36
C ALA A 562 -13.39 -25.08 1.77
N GLY A 563 -12.37 -25.89 2.12
CA GLY A 563 -12.12 -27.22 1.57
C GLY A 563 -11.29 -27.24 0.28
N CYS A 564 -10.62 -26.15 -0.09
CA CYS A 564 -9.86 -26.02 -1.34
C CYS A 564 -8.35 -25.87 -1.13
N ALA A 565 -7.58 -26.16 -2.17
CA ALA A 565 -6.13 -25.93 -2.21
C ALA A 565 -5.81 -24.50 -2.69
N LEU A 566 -4.91 -23.81 -2.00
CA LEU A 566 -4.23 -22.62 -2.53
C LEU A 566 -3.17 -23.08 -3.54
N LEU A 567 -3.58 -23.19 -4.80
CA LEU A 567 -2.83 -23.89 -5.85
C LEU A 567 -1.63 -23.09 -6.39
N GLY A 568 -1.67 -21.77 -6.24
CA GLY A 568 -0.68 -20.84 -6.74
C GLY A 568 -1.21 -19.41 -6.67
N GLY A 569 -0.38 -18.45 -7.05
CA GLY A 569 -0.73 -17.04 -7.08
C GLY A 569 0.40 -16.20 -7.66
N GLU A 570 0.15 -14.91 -7.82
CA GLU A 570 1.09 -13.93 -8.38
C GLU A 570 1.27 -12.75 -7.41
N THR A 571 2.49 -12.22 -7.31
CA THR A 571 2.81 -11.08 -6.43
C THR A 571 3.54 -10.00 -7.22
N ALA A 572 2.78 -8.99 -7.64
CA ALA A 572 3.26 -7.90 -8.49
C ALA A 572 3.58 -6.64 -7.66
N GLU A 573 4.86 -6.33 -7.53
CA GLU A 573 5.30 -5.00 -7.12
C GLU A 573 5.18 -4.05 -8.33
N MET A 574 4.25 -3.09 -8.23
CA MET A 574 3.89 -2.14 -9.29
C MET A 574 3.98 -0.71 -8.73
N PRO A 575 5.20 -0.15 -8.62
CA PRO A 575 5.40 1.26 -8.31
C PRO A 575 4.70 2.16 -9.35
N ASP A 576 4.43 3.41 -8.95
CA ASP A 576 3.64 4.43 -9.66
C ASP A 576 2.17 4.07 -9.94
N MET A 577 1.81 2.80 -10.07
CA MET A 577 0.41 2.33 -10.18
C MET A 577 -0.30 2.33 -8.82
N TYR A 578 0.42 1.93 -7.76
CA TYR A 578 -0.06 1.96 -6.37
C TYR A 578 0.94 2.75 -5.49
N PRO A 579 0.47 3.51 -4.48
CA PRO A 579 1.37 4.16 -3.53
C PRO A 579 2.09 3.14 -2.61
N PRO A 580 3.31 3.43 -2.10
CA PRO A 580 4.01 2.57 -1.15
C PRO A 580 3.17 2.30 0.12
N GLY A 581 3.08 1.03 0.52
CA GLY A 581 2.23 0.59 1.64
C GLY A 581 0.77 0.35 1.26
N GLU A 582 0.35 0.69 0.04
CA GLU A 582 -0.94 0.28 -0.51
C GLU A 582 -0.82 -0.98 -1.38
N TYR A 583 -1.85 -1.82 -1.30
CA TYR A 583 -1.98 -3.04 -2.08
C TYR A 583 -3.46 -3.31 -2.43
N ASP A 584 -3.67 -4.23 -3.37
CA ASP A 584 -4.98 -4.65 -3.86
C ASP A 584 -4.99 -6.18 -4.07
N LEU A 585 -6.17 -6.80 -4.02
CA LEU A 585 -6.33 -8.25 -4.03
C LEU A 585 -7.45 -8.70 -4.98
N ALA A 586 -7.12 -9.59 -5.90
CA ALA A 586 -8.08 -10.36 -6.69
C ALA A 586 -7.93 -11.86 -6.42
N GLY A 587 -9.05 -12.58 -6.40
CA GLY A 587 -9.11 -14.02 -6.15
C GLY A 587 -9.77 -14.76 -7.29
N PHE A 588 -9.42 -16.04 -7.46
CA PHE A 588 -9.96 -16.92 -8.48
C PHE A 588 -10.25 -18.29 -7.85
N ALA A 589 -11.54 -18.59 -7.63
CA ALA A 589 -11.97 -19.89 -7.13
C ALA A 589 -12.42 -20.78 -8.28
N VAL A 590 -11.97 -22.04 -8.28
CA VAL A 590 -12.47 -23.08 -9.18
C VAL A 590 -13.05 -24.21 -8.33
N GLY A 591 -14.30 -24.57 -8.63
CA GLY A 591 -14.99 -25.70 -8.03
C GLY A 591 -15.56 -26.65 -9.06
N ALA A 592 -16.07 -27.79 -8.59
CA ALA A 592 -16.77 -28.76 -9.42
C ALA A 592 -18.05 -29.30 -8.76
N MET A 593 -19.02 -29.66 -9.59
CA MET A 593 -20.17 -30.49 -9.22
C MET A 593 -20.39 -31.55 -10.29
N GLU A 594 -20.95 -32.70 -9.93
CA GLU A 594 -21.47 -33.63 -10.93
C GLU A 594 -22.63 -32.96 -11.69
N ARG A 595 -22.83 -33.32 -12.96
CA ARG A 595 -23.74 -32.61 -13.89
C ARG A 595 -25.20 -32.48 -13.40
N ASP A 596 -25.67 -33.43 -12.60
CA ASP A 596 -27.01 -33.50 -12.02
C ASP A 596 -27.17 -32.65 -10.74
N GLN A 597 -26.06 -32.33 -10.06
CA GLN A 597 -26.00 -31.49 -8.85
C GLN A 597 -26.02 -29.99 -9.16
N LYS A 598 -26.10 -29.58 -10.43
CA LYS A 598 -26.06 -28.17 -10.84
C LYS A 598 -27.28 -27.39 -10.30
N LEU A 599 -26.99 -26.32 -9.56
CA LEU A 599 -27.94 -25.27 -9.18
C LEU A 599 -27.85 -24.04 -10.12
N PRO A 600 -28.87 -23.16 -10.14
CA PRO A 600 -30.21 -23.37 -9.59
C PRO A 600 -31.08 -24.28 -10.48
N HIS A 601 -31.93 -25.09 -9.85
CA HIS A 601 -32.97 -25.91 -10.49
C HIS A 601 -34.20 -25.05 -10.83
N LEU A 602 -34.04 -24.11 -11.77
CA LEU A 602 -35.05 -23.12 -12.17
C LEU A 602 -36.39 -23.75 -12.57
N GLU A 603 -36.37 -24.95 -13.12
CA GLU A 603 -37.55 -25.72 -13.54
C GLU A 603 -38.41 -26.22 -12.38
N ARG A 604 -37.86 -26.27 -11.16
CA ARG A 604 -38.54 -26.75 -9.94
C ARG A 604 -39.14 -25.62 -9.12
N ILE A 605 -38.79 -24.36 -9.41
CA ILE A 605 -39.20 -23.19 -8.61
C ILE A 605 -40.65 -22.81 -8.93
N THR A 606 -41.44 -22.62 -7.89
CA THR A 606 -42.90 -22.39 -7.94
C THR A 606 -43.33 -21.29 -6.97
N GLU A 607 -44.46 -20.64 -7.26
CA GLU A 607 -45.09 -19.72 -6.31
C GLU A 607 -45.38 -20.42 -4.97
N GLY A 608 -45.11 -19.72 -3.86
CA GLY A 608 -45.29 -20.27 -2.52
C GLY A 608 -44.14 -21.17 -2.03
N ASP A 609 -43.07 -21.35 -2.82
CA ASP A 609 -41.79 -21.86 -2.31
C ASP A 609 -41.24 -20.93 -1.21
N VAL A 610 -40.48 -21.52 -0.28
CA VAL A 610 -40.02 -20.82 0.92
C VAL A 610 -38.59 -20.35 0.74
N VAL A 611 -38.32 -19.12 1.18
CA VAL A 611 -36.97 -18.54 1.24
C VAL A 611 -36.43 -18.70 2.66
N ILE A 612 -35.33 -19.44 2.82
CA ILE A 612 -34.61 -19.57 4.09
C ILE A 612 -33.37 -18.69 4.03
N GLY A 613 -33.21 -17.77 4.98
CA GLY A 613 -32.03 -16.93 5.13
C GLY A 613 -31.08 -17.48 6.18
N ILE A 614 -29.78 -17.46 5.90
CA ILE A 614 -28.70 -17.96 6.75
C ILE A 614 -27.87 -16.76 7.24
N ALA A 615 -27.50 -16.75 8.52
CA ALA A 615 -26.86 -15.62 9.18
C ALA A 615 -25.46 -15.27 8.64
N SER A 616 -25.18 -13.98 8.47
CA SER A 616 -23.82 -13.47 8.21
C SER A 616 -23.01 -13.27 9.49
N SER A 617 -21.68 -13.38 9.39
CA SER A 617 -20.74 -13.03 10.46
C SER A 617 -20.73 -11.53 10.81
N GLY A 618 -21.15 -10.68 9.87
CA GLY A 618 -21.10 -9.23 9.95
C GLY A 618 -21.46 -8.63 8.60
N LEU A 619 -20.76 -7.55 8.19
CA LEU A 619 -20.79 -7.09 6.81
C LEU A 619 -19.88 -7.96 5.93
N HIS A 620 -20.41 -8.39 4.79
CA HIS A 620 -19.61 -8.93 3.69
C HIS A 620 -18.77 -7.81 3.02
N SER A 621 -17.73 -8.14 2.25
CA SER A 621 -16.74 -7.16 1.73
C SER A 621 -17.32 -6.05 0.84
N ASN A 622 -18.45 -6.32 0.18
CA ASN A 622 -19.14 -5.33 -0.65
C ASN A 622 -19.91 -4.28 0.19
N GLY A 623 -20.12 -3.09 -0.39
CA GLY A 623 -20.72 -1.94 0.31
C GLY A 623 -19.75 -1.10 1.17
N PHE A 624 -18.51 -1.55 1.40
CA PHE A 624 -17.52 -0.84 2.22
C PHE A 624 -17.16 0.58 1.73
N SER A 625 -17.39 0.90 0.45
CA SER A 625 -17.25 2.25 -0.11
C SER A 625 -18.26 3.24 0.47
N LEU A 626 -19.44 2.76 0.91
CA LEU A 626 -20.43 3.55 1.64
C LEU A 626 -20.08 3.61 3.13
N VAL A 627 -19.70 2.48 3.75
CA VAL A 627 -19.23 2.41 5.15
C VAL A 627 -18.14 3.45 5.42
N ARG A 628 -17.10 3.51 4.57
CA ARG A 628 -16.01 4.49 4.71
C ARG A 628 -16.48 5.95 4.59
N LYS A 629 -17.49 6.23 3.76
CA LYS A 629 -18.11 7.57 3.65
C LYS A 629 -18.96 7.93 4.87
N ILE A 630 -19.60 6.95 5.51
CA ILE A 630 -20.38 7.14 6.74
C ILE A 630 -19.41 7.42 7.90
N VAL A 631 -18.39 6.57 8.11
CA VAL A 631 -17.36 6.79 9.13
C VAL A 631 -16.70 8.16 8.96
N ALA A 632 -16.30 8.54 7.74
CA ALA A 632 -15.67 9.84 7.46
C ALA A 632 -16.60 11.07 7.57
N LYS A 633 -17.92 10.87 7.72
CA LYS A 633 -18.89 11.93 8.05
C LYS A 633 -19.28 11.94 9.53
N SER A 634 -19.19 10.79 10.20
CA SER A 634 -19.41 10.65 11.64
C SER A 634 -18.33 11.34 12.46
N SER A 635 -18.53 11.41 13.77
CA SER A 635 -17.49 11.84 14.73
C SER A 635 -16.51 10.72 15.13
N LEU A 636 -16.61 9.52 14.53
CA LEU A 636 -15.87 8.33 14.93
C LEU A 636 -14.60 8.11 14.08
N GLN A 637 -13.61 7.46 14.68
CA GLN A 637 -12.42 6.91 14.02
C GLN A 637 -12.44 5.38 14.11
N TYR A 638 -11.58 4.68 13.36
CA TYR A 638 -11.48 3.21 13.48
C TYR A 638 -10.97 2.72 14.85
N SER A 639 -10.29 3.61 15.60
CA SER A 639 -9.92 3.48 17.01
C SER A 639 -11.07 3.68 18.00
N SER A 640 -12.21 4.23 17.58
CA SER A 640 -13.34 4.49 18.47
C SER A 640 -14.01 3.18 18.94
N PRO A 641 -14.58 3.16 20.16
CA PRO A 641 -15.50 2.12 20.58
C PRO A 641 -16.66 1.95 19.59
N ALA A 642 -17.18 0.73 19.49
CA ALA A 642 -18.31 0.42 18.62
C ALA A 642 -19.62 1.10 19.09
N PRO A 643 -20.58 1.37 18.19
CA PRO A 643 -21.86 1.99 18.53
C PRO A 643 -22.66 1.22 19.59
N SER A 644 -23.48 1.96 20.36
CA SER A 644 -24.13 1.46 21.58
C SER A 644 -24.87 0.12 21.41
N GLY A 645 -24.41 -0.89 22.14
CA GLY A 645 -24.95 -2.25 22.11
C GLY A 645 -24.34 -3.18 21.06
N CYS A 646 -23.26 -2.79 20.37
CA CYS A 646 -22.41 -3.72 19.61
C CYS A 646 -21.39 -4.47 20.50
N GLY A 647 -21.40 -4.23 21.82
CA GLY A 647 -20.51 -4.84 22.81
C GLY A 647 -19.15 -4.15 22.92
N ASP A 648 -18.25 -4.74 23.71
CA ASP A 648 -16.88 -4.26 23.95
C ASP A 648 -15.99 -4.56 22.73
N GLN A 649 -16.20 -3.78 21.67
CA GLN A 649 -15.54 -3.85 20.38
C GLN A 649 -15.09 -2.45 19.93
N THR A 650 -14.19 -2.39 18.94
CA THR A 650 -13.83 -1.15 18.23
C THR A 650 -14.30 -1.19 16.79
N LEU A 651 -14.30 -0.04 16.10
CA LEU A 651 -14.67 -0.01 14.68
C LEU A 651 -13.70 -0.83 13.82
N GLY A 652 -12.38 -0.70 14.01
CA GLY A 652 -11.40 -1.32 13.11
C GLY A 652 -9.93 -1.44 13.56
N LYS A 653 -9.54 -1.09 14.80
CA LYS A 653 -8.13 -1.04 15.23
C LYS A 653 -7.63 -2.15 16.21
N HIS A 654 -8.48 -2.98 16.79
CA HIS A 654 -8.10 -3.90 17.88
C HIS A 654 -8.57 -5.35 17.67
N THR A 655 -8.29 -6.25 18.63
CA THR A 655 -8.55 -7.70 18.46
C THR A 655 -10.04 -8.06 18.26
N ARG A 656 -10.96 -7.13 18.55
CA ARG A 656 -12.41 -7.25 18.31
C ARG A 656 -12.91 -6.07 17.47
N ASP A 657 -12.80 -6.19 16.16
CA ASP A 657 -13.15 -5.12 15.22
C ASP A 657 -14.42 -5.42 14.44
N LEU A 658 -15.41 -4.56 14.57
CA LEU A 658 -16.74 -4.74 13.98
C LEU A 658 -16.75 -4.59 12.46
N LEU A 659 -15.87 -3.77 11.87
CA LEU A 659 -15.75 -3.59 10.42
C LEU A 659 -14.70 -4.51 9.78
N LEU A 660 -13.88 -5.22 10.57
CA LEU A 660 -12.86 -6.16 10.07
C LEU A 660 -13.15 -7.61 10.49
N ILE A 661 -14.39 -7.92 10.89
CA ILE A 661 -14.90 -9.29 10.93
C ILE A 661 -14.83 -9.86 9.49
N PRO A 662 -14.23 -11.04 9.26
CA PRO A 662 -14.24 -11.67 7.94
C PRO A 662 -15.64 -12.06 7.48
N THR A 663 -15.85 -12.02 6.16
CA THR A 663 -16.96 -12.67 5.47
C THR A 663 -16.99 -14.18 5.81
N ARG A 664 -18.18 -14.74 6.05
CA ARG A 664 -18.36 -16.15 6.41
C ARG A 664 -18.20 -17.03 5.16
N ILE A 665 -17.49 -18.14 5.31
CA ILE A 665 -17.36 -19.17 4.26
C ILE A 665 -18.44 -20.21 4.50
N TYR A 666 -19.29 -20.46 3.50
CA TYR A 666 -20.41 -21.39 3.60
C TYR A 666 -20.16 -22.74 2.92
N SER A 667 -19.15 -22.86 2.06
CA SER A 667 -18.95 -24.04 1.19
C SER A 667 -18.95 -25.36 1.95
N HIS A 668 -18.03 -25.55 2.88
CA HIS A 668 -17.90 -26.81 3.63
C HIS A 668 -19.15 -27.14 4.48
N LEU A 669 -19.85 -26.12 4.97
CA LEU A 669 -20.97 -26.24 5.89
C LEU A 669 -22.30 -26.51 5.17
N LEU A 670 -22.48 -25.95 3.96
CA LEU A 670 -23.73 -26.06 3.20
C LEU A 670 -23.68 -27.08 2.07
N LEU A 671 -22.52 -27.50 1.58
CA LEU A 671 -22.41 -28.56 0.56
C LEU A 671 -23.23 -29.83 0.88
N PRO A 672 -23.30 -30.34 2.13
CA PRO A 672 -24.18 -31.46 2.47
C PRO A 672 -25.66 -31.14 2.25
N VAL A 673 -26.10 -29.95 2.68
CA VAL A 673 -27.49 -29.48 2.55
C VAL A 673 -27.88 -29.25 1.10
N LEU A 674 -26.97 -28.69 0.27
CA LEU A 674 -27.18 -28.51 -1.17
C LEU A 674 -27.23 -29.84 -1.92
N ARG A 675 -26.32 -30.78 -1.60
CA ARG A 675 -26.26 -32.13 -2.21
C ARG A 675 -27.41 -33.06 -1.80
N SER A 676 -28.29 -32.65 -0.88
CA SER A 676 -29.54 -33.38 -0.56
C SER A 676 -30.53 -33.47 -1.73
N GLY A 677 -30.42 -32.58 -2.74
CA GLY A 677 -31.39 -32.45 -3.83
C GLY A 677 -32.71 -31.77 -3.44
N HIS A 678 -32.86 -31.38 -2.17
CA HIS A 678 -34.06 -30.70 -1.63
C HIS A 678 -34.02 -29.17 -1.81
N VAL A 679 -32.84 -28.60 -2.03
CA VAL A 679 -32.65 -27.17 -2.32
C VAL A 679 -32.85 -26.91 -3.81
N LYS A 680 -33.68 -25.92 -4.15
CA LYS A 680 -33.94 -25.51 -5.54
C LYS A 680 -32.94 -24.46 -6.04
N ALA A 681 -32.52 -23.55 -5.16
CA ALA A 681 -31.51 -22.53 -5.46
C ALA A 681 -30.77 -22.08 -4.20
N PHE A 682 -29.54 -21.60 -4.38
CA PHE A 682 -28.73 -20.91 -3.37
C PHE A 682 -28.31 -19.55 -3.94
N ALA A 683 -28.47 -18.47 -3.16
CA ALA A 683 -27.92 -17.15 -3.47
C ALA A 683 -26.95 -16.70 -2.37
N HIS A 684 -25.73 -16.34 -2.74
CA HIS A 684 -24.81 -15.61 -1.87
C HIS A 684 -25.22 -14.13 -1.85
N ILE A 685 -25.31 -13.51 -0.67
CA ILE A 685 -25.74 -12.11 -0.55
C ILE A 685 -24.52 -11.20 -0.51
N THR A 686 -24.22 -10.53 -1.63
CA THR A 686 -23.03 -9.68 -1.82
C THR A 686 -23.38 -8.31 -2.41
N GLY A 687 -22.75 -7.90 -3.51
CA GLY A 687 -23.04 -6.65 -4.20
C GLY A 687 -24.43 -6.65 -4.80
N GLY A 688 -25.22 -5.61 -4.49
CA GLY A 688 -26.66 -5.58 -4.81
C GLY A 688 -27.56 -6.22 -3.72
N GLY A 689 -26.97 -6.68 -2.61
CA GLY A 689 -27.69 -6.97 -1.37
C GLY A 689 -28.78 -8.04 -1.53
N LEU A 690 -29.87 -7.89 -0.77
CA LEU A 690 -31.04 -8.76 -0.86
C LEU A 690 -31.81 -8.53 -2.18
N LEU A 691 -31.89 -7.28 -2.64
CA LEU A 691 -32.75 -6.89 -3.78
C LEU A 691 -32.24 -7.41 -5.13
N GLU A 692 -30.93 -7.53 -5.33
CA GLU A 692 -30.38 -8.01 -6.61
C GLU A 692 -29.88 -9.45 -6.57
N ASN A 693 -29.44 -10.00 -5.42
CA ASN A 693 -28.85 -11.35 -5.39
C ASN A 693 -29.88 -12.47 -5.37
N ILE A 694 -30.99 -12.32 -4.63
CA ILE A 694 -32.02 -13.37 -4.57
C ILE A 694 -32.72 -13.54 -5.94
N PRO A 695 -33.07 -12.47 -6.69
CA PRO A 695 -33.64 -12.63 -8.03
C PRO A 695 -32.72 -13.26 -9.08
N ARG A 696 -31.38 -13.20 -8.93
CA ARG A 696 -30.43 -13.83 -9.88
C ARG A 696 -30.59 -15.35 -9.99
N VAL A 697 -31.24 -16.00 -9.02
CA VAL A 697 -31.43 -17.46 -8.98
C VAL A 697 -32.90 -17.89 -9.14
N LEU A 698 -33.76 -16.98 -9.61
CA LEU A 698 -35.18 -17.22 -9.87
C LEU A 698 -35.50 -17.15 -11.38
N PRO A 699 -36.54 -17.86 -11.87
CA PRO A 699 -37.13 -17.60 -13.18
C PRO A 699 -37.71 -16.18 -13.27
N GLN A 700 -37.58 -15.50 -14.41
CA GLN A 700 -37.94 -14.08 -14.60
C GLN A 700 -39.37 -13.68 -14.18
N LYS A 701 -40.33 -14.62 -14.26
CA LYS A 701 -41.73 -14.45 -13.84
C LYS A 701 -41.95 -14.44 -12.31
N PHE A 702 -40.92 -14.70 -11.53
CA PHE A 702 -40.98 -14.81 -10.06
C PHE A 702 -40.04 -13.83 -9.37
N GLY A 703 -40.50 -13.33 -8.22
CA GLY A 703 -39.71 -12.57 -7.26
C GLY A 703 -39.88 -13.17 -5.86
N VAL A 704 -39.49 -12.42 -4.83
CA VAL A 704 -39.66 -12.82 -3.42
C VAL A 704 -40.29 -11.71 -2.59
N GLU A 705 -41.18 -12.11 -1.69
CA GLU A 705 -41.68 -11.27 -0.60
C GLU A 705 -40.92 -11.67 0.67
N LEU A 706 -40.20 -10.72 1.27
CA LEU A 706 -39.38 -10.92 2.47
C LEU A 706 -39.97 -10.18 3.66
N ASP A 707 -39.94 -10.77 4.86
CA ASP A 707 -40.38 -10.13 6.11
C ASP A 707 -39.19 -9.93 7.06
N ALA A 708 -38.70 -8.69 7.14
CA ALA A 708 -37.57 -8.27 7.96
C ALA A 708 -37.76 -8.46 9.47
N GLN A 709 -38.97 -8.82 9.94
CA GLN A 709 -39.23 -9.14 11.35
C GLN A 709 -38.89 -10.61 11.71
N THR A 710 -38.66 -11.46 10.71
CA THR A 710 -38.44 -12.91 10.92
C THR A 710 -37.01 -13.29 11.26
N TRP A 711 -36.03 -12.42 10.98
CA TRP A 711 -34.62 -12.63 11.29
C TRP A 711 -34.03 -11.50 12.14
N LYS A 712 -32.84 -11.76 12.70
CA LYS A 712 -32.13 -10.87 13.60
C LYS A 712 -31.13 -10.01 12.82
N ILE A 713 -31.49 -8.78 12.51
CA ILE A 713 -30.58 -7.80 11.88
C ILE A 713 -29.53 -7.33 12.92
N PRO A 714 -28.21 -7.50 12.70
CA PRO A 714 -27.18 -7.01 13.61
C PRO A 714 -27.15 -5.47 13.74
N ARG A 715 -26.91 -4.95 14.95
CA ARG A 715 -26.96 -3.51 15.26
C ARG A 715 -26.06 -2.62 14.39
N ILE A 716 -24.98 -3.16 13.83
CA ILE A 716 -24.11 -2.40 12.91
C ILE A 716 -24.88 -1.88 11.68
N PHE A 717 -25.84 -2.65 11.16
CA PHE A 717 -26.68 -2.21 10.05
C PHE A 717 -27.64 -1.08 10.48
N SER A 718 -28.22 -1.18 11.68
CA SER A 718 -29.06 -0.10 12.24
C SER A 718 -28.28 1.20 12.47
N TRP A 719 -27.02 1.12 12.93
CA TRP A 719 -26.15 2.30 13.03
C TRP A 719 -25.78 2.86 11.66
N LEU A 720 -25.40 2.03 10.69
CA LEU A 720 -25.10 2.48 9.32
C LEU A 720 -26.30 3.19 8.67
N GLN A 721 -27.52 2.69 8.92
CA GLN A 721 -28.76 3.31 8.45
C GLN A 721 -28.97 4.69 9.09
N GLN A 722 -28.81 4.79 10.41
CA GLN A 722 -29.01 6.03 11.18
C GLN A 722 -27.95 7.09 10.87
N GLU A 723 -26.67 6.74 10.99
CA GLU A 723 -25.54 7.65 10.74
C GLU A 723 -25.47 8.05 9.26
N GLY A 724 -25.66 7.09 8.35
CA GLY A 724 -25.67 7.30 6.90
C GLY A 724 -26.94 7.96 6.35
N HIS A 725 -28.00 8.06 7.16
CA HIS A 725 -29.34 8.52 6.74
C HIS A 725 -29.89 7.73 5.53
N LEU A 726 -29.72 6.40 5.56
CA LEU A 726 -30.03 5.51 4.43
C LEU A 726 -31.50 5.06 4.44
N SER A 727 -32.10 4.99 3.25
CA SER A 727 -33.42 4.39 3.08
C SER A 727 -33.37 2.86 3.26
N GLU A 728 -34.53 2.25 3.54
CA GLU A 728 -34.64 0.78 3.64
C GLU A 728 -34.28 0.09 2.32
N GLU A 729 -34.60 0.71 1.18
CA GLU A 729 -34.19 0.25 -0.16
C GLU A 729 -32.66 0.27 -0.33
N GLU A 730 -32.00 1.39 0.00
CA GLU A 730 -30.53 1.51 -0.08
C GLU A 730 -29.83 0.53 0.88
N MET A 731 -30.39 0.32 2.08
CA MET A 731 -29.90 -0.71 3.00
C MET A 731 -30.02 -2.11 2.39
N ALA A 732 -31.19 -2.49 1.88
CA ALA A 732 -31.43 -3.80 1.28
C ALA A 732 -30.69 -4.01 -0.05
N ARG A 733 -30.26 -2.94 -0.73
CA ARG A 733 -29.50 -2.98 -1.98
C ARG A 733 -27.99 -2.98 -1.78
N THR A 734 -27.47 -2.18 -0.86
CA THR A 734 -26.01 -2.05 -0.66
C THR A 734 -25.47 -3.04 0.36
N PHE A 735 -26.32 -3.53 1.28
CA PHE A 735 -25.91 -4.43 2.35
C PHE A 735 -26.69 -5.75 2.40
N ASN A 736 -26.12 -6.70 3.12
CA ASN A 736 -26.67 -8.04 3.31
C ASN A 736 -27.63 -8.13 4.53
N CYS A 737 -27.71 -7.08 5.35
CA CYS A 737 -28.66 -6.90 6.46
C CYS A 737 -28.77 -8.09 7.44
N GLY A 738 -27.66 -8.80 7.68
CA GLY A 738 -27.59 -9.94 8.60
C GLY A 738 -27.83 -11.30 7.96
N ILE A 739 -28.32 -11.36 6.72
CA ILE A 739 -28.41 -12.60 5.93
C ILE A 739 -27.19 -12.67 5.02
N GLY A 740 -26.39 -13.73 5.10
CA GLY A 740 -25.23 -13.92 4.24
C GLY A 740 -25.49 -14.83 3.03
N ALA A 741 -26.46 -15.73 3.14
CA ALA A 741 -26.91 -16.57 2.04
C ALA A 741 -28.43 -16.84 2.15
N ALA A 742 -29.08 -17.15 1.02
CA ALA A 742 -30.48 -17.52 0.96
C ALA A 742 -30.69 -18.81 0.16
N LEU A 743 -31.54 -19.71 0.67
CA LEU A 743 -31.99 -20.93 -0.01
C LEU A 743 -33.43 -20.77 -0.49
N VAL A 744 -33.75 -21.31 -1.67
CA VAL A 744 -35.14 -21.52 -2.12
C VAL A 744 -35.47 -23.01 -2.00
N VAL A 745 -36.53 -23.36 -1.27
CA VAL A 745 -36.90 -24.75 -0.96
C VAL A 745 -38.39 -25.01 -1.13
N SER A 746 -38.77 -26.25 -1.41
CA SER A 746 -40.18 -26.69 -1.36
C SER A 746 -40.74 -26.47 0.04
N LYS A 747 -41.95 -25.89 0.13
CA LYS A 747 -42.62 -25.57 1.39
C LYS A 747 -42.65 -26.72 2.40
N ASP A 748 -42.90 -27.95 1.95
CA ASP A 748 -42.99 -29.13 2.81
C ASP A 748 -41.63 -29.57 3.40
N LEU A 749 -40.52 -29.25 2.72
CA LEU A 749 -39.16 -29.59 3.14
C LEU A 749 -38.52 -28.53 4.06
N THR A 750 -39.15 -27.35 4.20
CA THR A 750 -38.65 -26.22 5.02
C THR A 750 -38.18 -26.64 6.42
N LYS A 751 -38.96 -27.48 7.11
CA LYS A 751 -38.63 -27.92 8.48
C LYS A 751 -37.40 -28.82 8.53
N GLN A 752 -37.23 -29.68 7.53
CA GLN A 752 -36.07 -30.55 7.42
C GLN A 752 -34.81 -29.73 7.15
N ILE A 753 -34.85 -28.82 6.16
CA ILE A 753 -33.69 -27.97 5.84
C ILE A 753 -33.25 -27.10 7.01
N LEU A 754 -34.17 -26.57 7.83
CA LEU A 754 -33.82 -25.85 9.05
C LEU A 754 -33.16 -26.76 10.11
N GLN A 755 -33.57 -28.02 10.21
CA GLN A 755 -32.93 -29.01 11.09
C GLN A 755 -31.56 -29.45 10.58
N ASP A 756 -31.38 -29.57 9.27
CA ASP A 756 -30.10 -29.90 8.63
C ASP A 756 -29.09 -28.74 8.80
N LEU A 757 -29.53 -27.50 8.62
CA LEU A 757 -28.74 -26.29 8.91
C LEU A 757 -28.35 -26.20 10.40
N GLN A 758 -29.29 -26.49 11.30
CA GLN A 758 -29.02 -26.46 12.74
C GLN A 758 -28.04 -27.55 13.19
N GLN A 759 -28.01 -28.71 12.52
CA GLN A 759 -26.99 -29.76 12.73
C GLN A 759 -25.57 -29.33 12.30
N HIS A 760 -25.46 -28.34 11.41
CA HIS A 760 -24.19 -27.73 10.99
C HIS A 760 -23.89 -26.40 11.73
N GLU A 761 -24.54 -26.14 12.86
CA GLU A 761 -24.40 -24.94 13.71
C GLU A 761 -24.69 -23.60 13.00
N GLU A 762 -25.48 -23.60 11.92
CA GLU A 762 -25.91 -22.37 11.22
C GLU A 762 -27.18 -21.75 11.86
N GLU A 763 -27.14 -20.44 12.16
CA GLU A 763 -28.33 -19.67 12.55
C GLU A 763 -29.11 -19.31 11.27
N ALA A 764 -30.35 -19.79 11.13
CA ALA A 764 -31.16 -19.62 9.93
C ALA A 764 -32.66 -19.45 10.22
N TRP A 765 -33.36 -18.74 9.32
CA TRP A 765 -34.77 -18.34 9.48
C TRP A 765 -35.56 -18.51 8.19
N VAL A 766 -36.88 -18.70 8.28
CA VAL A 766 -37.79 -18.50 7.14
C VAL A 766 -37.95 -16.99 6.95
N ILE A 767 -37.30 -16.43 5.93
CA ILE A 767 -37.26 -14.99 5.69
C ILE A 767 -38.31 -14.48 4.69
N GLY A 768 -38.97 -15.39 3.96
CA GLY A 768 -39.91 -14.99 2.92
C GLY A 768 -40.45 -16.14 2.07
N ARG A 769 -41.10 -15.77 0.96
CA ARG A 769 -41.68 -16.70 -0.03
C ARG A 769 -41.50 -16.22 -1.46
N VAL A 770 -41.46 -17.16 -2.41
CA VAL A 770 -41.50 -16.88 -3.85
C VAL A 770 -42.92 -16.44 -4.26
N VAL A 771 -43.01 -15.38 -5.05
CA VAL A 771 -44.27 -14.77 -5.52
C VAL A 771 -44.22 -14.51 -7.03
N VAL A 772 -45.38 -14.48 -7.70
CA VAL A 772 -45.44 -14.09 -9.13
C VAL A 772 -45.20 -12.59 -9.28
N CYS A 773 -44.26 -12.21 -10.15
CA CYS A 773 -44.08 -10.83 -10.56
C CYS A 773 -45.06 -10.48 -11.70
N PRO A 774 -45.85 -9.39 -11.61
CA PRO A 774 -46.68 -8.94 -12.72
C PRO A 774 -45.82 -8.42 -13.89
N GLU A 775 -45.58 -9.29 -14.87
CA GLU A 775 -44.87 -8.91 -16.10
C GLU A 775 -45.67 -7.86 -16.88
N GLY A 776 -45.11 -6.65 -17.00
CA GLY A 776 -45.79 -5.59 -17.73
C GLY A 776 -45.04 -4.27 -17.81
N SER A 777 -45.31 -3.57 -18.90
CA SER A 777 -44.99 -2.16 -19.16
C SER A 777 -46.11 -1.63 -20.06
N ASN A 778 -46.41 -0.33 -20.06
CA ASN A 778 -47.51 0.22 -20.87
C ASN A 778 -47.42 -0.18 -22.35
N LEU A 779 -46.21 -0.22 -22.94
CA LEU A 779 -45.99 -0.78 -24.27
C LEU A 779 -46.43 -2.24 -24.42
N GLN A 780 -46.19 -3.11 -23.42
CA GLN A 780 -46.56 -4.52 -23.48
C GLN A 780 -48.10 -4.67 -23.52
N ALA A 781 -48.80 -3.96 -22.62
CA ALA A 781 -50.26 -3.97 -22.60
C ALA A 781 -50.86 -3.44 -23.92
N LEU A 782 -50.23 -2.45 -24.56
CA LEU A 782 -50.62 -1.96 -25.89
C LEU A 782 -50.31 -3.01 -26.98
N ILE A 783 -49.16 -3.70 -26.94
CA ILE A 783 -48.82 -4.79 -27.88
C ILE A 783 -49.86 -5.91 -27.78
N ASP A 784 -50.19 -6.35 -26.58
CA ASP A 784 -51.06 -7.51 -26.37
C ASP A 784 -52.51 -7.18 -26.75
N SER A 785 -53.03 -6.01 -26.35
CA SER A 785 -54.37 -5.55 -26.74
C SER A 785 -54.52 -5.28 -28.24
N THR A 786 -53.47 -4.80 -28.92
CA THR A 786 -53.51 -4.58 -30.38
C THR A 786 -53.32 -5.84 -31.21
N ARG A 787 -53.08 -6.99 -30.56
CA ARG A 787 -53.09 -8.32 -31.17
C ARG A 787 -54.43 -9.04 -31.01
N GLU A 788 -55.38 -8.48 -30.25
CA GLU A 788 -56.72 -9.06 -30.13
C GLU A 788 -57.51 -8.91 -31.44
N PRO A 789 -58.26 -9.95 -31.90
CA PRO A 789 -59.06 -9.88 -33.13
C PRO A 789 -60.19 -8.83 -33.17
N ARG A 790 -60.39 -8.08 -32.08
CA ARG A 790 -61.37 -6.99 -31.96
C ARG A 790 -60.73 -5.60 -31.86
N SER A 791 -59.40 -5.50 -31.87
CA SER A 791 -58.72 -4.22 -31.76
C SER A 791 -58.97 -3.35 -32.99
N SER A 792 -59.27 -2.08 -32.77
CA SER A 792 -59.36 -1.05 -33.81
C SER A 792 -58.00 -0.41 -34.11
N ALA A 793 -56.95 -0.77 -33.38
CA ALA A 793 -55.59 -0.24 -33.54
C ALA A 793 -54.57 -1.36 -33.76
N HIS A 794 -53.48 -1.06 -34.45
CA HIS A 794 -52.30 -1.93 -34.51
C HIS A 794 -51.02 -1.09 -34.43
N ILE A 795 -50.12 -1.44 -33.51
CA ILE A 795 -48.83 -0.74 -33.38
C ILE A 795 -48.02 -1.05 -34.63
N VAL A 796 -47.88 -0.09 -35.54
CA VAL A 796 -46.97 -0.26 -36.67
C VAL A 796 -45.50 -0.19 -36.25
N VAL A 797 -45.14 0.41 -35.09
CA VAL A 797 -43.72 0.66 -34.71
C VAL A 797 -43.45 1.21 -33.26
N VAL A 798 -42.21 1.12 -32.71
CA VAL A 798 -41.73 1.72 -31.43
C VAL A 798 -40.35 2.44 -31.46
N ILE A 799 -40.26 3.67 -30.94
CA ILE A 799 -39.05 4.48 -30.69
C ILE A 799 -38.53 4.33 -29.27
N SER A 800 -37.23 4.64 -29.13
CA SER A 800 -36.70 5.21 -27.89
C SER A 800 -35.78 6.41 -28.18
N ASN A 801 -35.67 7.33 -27.22
CA ASN A 801 -34.64 8.38 -27.25
C ASN A 801 -33.29 7.95 -26.63
N LYS A 802 -33.17 6.66 -26.31
CA LYS A 802 -32.02 5.94 -25.73
C LYS A 802 -31.91 4.55 -26.40
N ALA A 803 -30.70 4.10 -26.74
CA ALA A 803 -30.49 2.72 -27.20
C ALA A 803 -30.63 1.73 -26.03
N ALA A 804 -30.80 0.44 -26.36
CA ALA A 804 -30.83 -0.68 -25.41
C ALA A 804 -31.79 -0.48 -24.21
N VAL A 805 -33.03 -0.09 -24.49
CA VAL A 805 -34.12 -0.09 -23.50
C VAL A 805 -35.06 -1.25 -23.79
N ALA A 806 -35.48 -1.98 -22.75
CA ALA A 806 -36.28 -3.20 -22.86
C ALA A 806 -37.64 -3.04 -23.58
N GLY A 807 -38.08 -1.81 -23.88
CA GLY A 807 -39.22 -1.56 -24.76
C GLY A 807 -38.93 -1.88 -26.24
N LEU A 808 -37.71 -1.62 -26.71
CA LEU A 808 -37.29 -1.97 -28.08
C LEU A 808 -37.22 -3.50 -28.23
N ASP A 809 -36.56 -4.18 -27.30
CA ASP A 809 -36.46 -5.64 -27.27
C ASP A 809 -37.83 -6.33 -27.29
N LYS A 810 -38.84 -5.72 -26.64
CA LYS A 810 -40.23 -6.20 -26.66
C LYS A 810 -40.93 -5.95 -28.00
N ALA A 811 -40.72 -4.79 -28.61
CA ALA A 811 -41.24 -4.49 -29.94
C ALA A 811 -40.64 -5.44 -31.00
N GLU A 812 -39.33 -5.63 -30.98
CA GLU A 812 -38.62 -6.52 -31.91
C GLU A 812 -39.07 -7.98 -31.76
N LYS A 813 -39.19 -8.48 -30.51
CA LYS A 813 -39.80 -9.79 -30.22
C LYS A 813 -41.28 -9.88 -30.64
N ALA A 814 -41.98 -8.75 -30.73
CA ALA A 814 -43.36 -8.68 -31.20
C ALA A 814 -43.48 -8.55 -32.74
N GLY A 815 -42.37 -8.48 -33.48
CA GLY A 815 -42.36 -8.24 -34.93
C GLY A 815 -42.65 -6.78 -35.32
N ILE A 816 -42.55 -5.86 -34.37
CA ILE A 816 -42.80 -4.42 -34.53
C ILE A 816 -41.44 -3.73 -34.73
N PRO A 817 -41.23 -2.94 -35.80
CA PRO A 817 -39.95 -2.28 -36.06
C PRO A 817 -39.59 -1.21 -35.01
N THR A 818 -38.32 -0.82 -35.03
CA THR A 818 -37.70 0.09 -34.04
C THR A 818 -36.65 1.02 -34.66
N ARG A 819 -36.41 2.17 -34.01
CA ARG A 819 -35.16 2.97 -34.10
C ARG A 819 -34.92 3.72 -32.79
N VAL A 820 -33.73 4.33 -32.71
CA VAL A 820 -33.30 5.21 -31.62
C VAL A 820 -33.04 6.61 -32.18
N ILE A 821 -33.81 7.61 -31.74
CA ILE A 821 -33.52 9.04 -32.04
C ILE A 821 -32.88 9.67 -30.80
N ASN A 822 -31.55 9.68 -30.76
CA ASN A 822 -30.82 10.21 -29.61
C ASN A 822 -30.94 11.75 -29.56
N HIS A 823 -31.82 12.23 -28.68
CA HIS A 823 -32.08 13.65 -28.45
C HIS A 823 -30.84 14.52 -28.16
N LYS A 824 -29.72 13.93 -27.71
CA LYS A 824 -28.45 14.66 -27.48
C LYS A 824 -27.75 15.11 -28.76
N LEU A 825 -28.17 14.62 -29.93
CA LEU A 825 -27.59 14.97 -31.24
C LEU A 825 -28.21 16.25 -31.84
N TYR A 826 -29.26 16.80 -31.22
CA TYR A 826 -30.05 17.91 -31.77
C TYR A 826 -29.85 19.19 -30.96
N LYS A 827 -29.72 20.33 -31.66
CA LYS A 827 -29.39 21.63 -31.05
C LYS A 827 -30.56 22.31 -30.33
N SER A 828 -31.79 21.90 -30.59
CA SER A 828 -33.00 22.41 -29.91
C SER A 828 -34.06 21.31 -29.78
N ARG A 829 -35.14 21.59 -29.03
CA ARG A 829 -36.27 20.67 -28.88
C ARG A 829 -36.98 20.49 -30.21
N GLU A 830 -37.23 21.57 -30.93
CA GLU A 830 -37.90 21.62 -32.22
C GLU A 830 -37.12 20.82 -33.28
N ALA A 831 -35.78 20.86 -33.24
CA ALA A 831 -34.94 20.06 -34.14
C ALA A 831 -35.00 18.55 -33.84
N PHE A 832 -35.11 18.17 -32.56
CA PHE A 832 -35.35 16.78 -32.15
C PHE A 832 -36.77 16.32 -32.53
N ASP A 833 -37.77 17.13 -32.22
CA ASP A 833 -39.18 16.87 -32.53
C ASP A 833 -39.41 16.77 -34.05
N THR A 834 -38.69 17.56 -34.86
CA THR A 834 -38.71 17.47 -36.33
C THR A 834 -38.16 16.13 -36.83
N ALA A 835 -37.11 15.60 -36.20
CA ALA A 835 -36.57 14.28 -36.53
C ALA A 835 -37.49 13.15 -36.07
N VAL A 836 -38.22 13.33 -34.96
CA VAL A 836 -39.30 12.43 -34.51
C VAL A 836 -40.45 12.46 -35.52
N ASP A 837 -40.89 13.65 -35.92
CA ASP A 837 -41.97 13.92 -36.88
C ASP A 837 -41.74 13.33 -38.28
N GLN A 838 -40.52 13.47 -38.81
CA GLN A 838 -40.12 12.87 -40.10
C GLN A 838 -40.42 11.36 -40.17
N VAL A 839 -40.32 10.66 -39.04
CA VAL A 839 -40.55 9.22 -38.97
C VAL A 839 -41.90 8.83 -38.38
N LEU A 840 -42.72 9.80 -37.97
CA LEU A 840 -44.18 9.65 -37.93
C LEU A 840 -44.76 9.59 -39.35
N GLU A 841 -44.21 10.41 -40.25
CA GLU A 841 -44.60 10.43 -41.66
C GLU A 841 -44.15 9.18 -42.42
N GLU A 842 -42.96 8.63 -42.12
CA GLU A 842 -42.37 7.49 -42.85
C GLU A 842 -43.16 6.14 -42.74
N PHE A 843 -44.15 6.01 -41.84
CA PHE A 843 -45.23 5.01 -41.99
C PHE A 843 -46.67 5.56 -41.83
N SER A 844 -46.94 6.83 -42.11
CA SER A 844 -48.32 7.35 -42.11
C SER A 844 -49.06 7.19 -40.77
N THR A 845 -48.57 7.86 -39.72
CA THR A 845 -49.20 7.80 -38.38
C THR A 845 -50.65 8.29 -38.33
N ASP A 846 -51.53 7.50 -37.71
CA ASP A 846 -52.86 7.98 -37.29
C ASP A 846 -52.97 8.37 -35.81
N ILE A 847 -52.38 7.62 -34.87
CA ILE A 847 -52.43 7.96 -33.43
C ILE A 847 -51.03 7.80 -32.81
N VAL A 848 -50.55 8.80 -32.06
CA VAL A 848 -49.31 8.72 -31.26
C VAL A 848 -49.65 8.44 -29.79
N CYS A 849 -49.14 7.33 -29.23
CA CYS A 849 -49.26 7.04 -27.80
C CYS A 849 -47.94 7.29 -27.05
N LEU A 850 -47.96 8.13 -26.01
CA LEU A 850 -46.78 8.43 -25.18
C LEU A 850 -46.63 7.43 -24.03
N ALA A 851 -46.18 6.20 -24.33
CA ALA A 851 -45.97 5.15 -23.34
C ALA A 851 -44.64 5.31 -22.56
N GLY A 852 -44.62 6.22 -21.58
CA GLY A 852 -43.45 6.47 -20.72
C GLY A 852 -42.42 7.45 -21.32
N PHE A 853 -42.85 8.32 -22.23
CA PHE A 853 -41.99 9.27 -22.93
C PHE A 853 -41.72 10.53 -22.09
N MET A 854 -40.72 10.46 -21.20
CA MET A 854 -40.39 11.53 -20.25
C MET A 854 -39.67 12.75 -20.89
N ARG A 855 -40.30 13.42 -21.86
CA ARG A 855 -39.86 14.70 -22.44
C ARG A 855 -41.05 15.58 -22.81
N ILE A 856 -40.96 16.87 -22.48
CA ILE A 856 -41.89 17.90 -22.96
C ILE A 856 -41.63 18.11 -24.46
N LEU A 857 -42.68 18.00 -25.27
CA LEU A 857 -42.67 18.29 -26.72
C LEU A 857 -42.73 19.81 -26.98
N SER A 858 -42.51 20.24 -28.22
CA SER A 858 -42.65 21.63 -28.64
C SER A 858 -44.06 21.94 -29.13
N GLY A 859 -44.54 23.17 -28.86
CA GLY A 859 -45.85 23.65 -29.32
C GLY A 859 -46.11 23.48 -30.82
N PRO A 860 -45.14 23.73 -31.73
CA PRO A 860 -45.31 23.44 -33.16
C PRO A 860 -45.61 21.97 -33.47
N PHE A 861 -44.92 21.02 -32.82
CA PHE A 861 -45.16 19.59 -32.99
C PHE A 861 -46.54 19.20 -32.47
N VAL A 862 -46.90 19.61 -31.25
CA VAL A 862 -48.22 19.34 -30.66
C VAL A 862 -49.35 19.93 -31.51
N ARG A 863 -49.17 21.15 -32.06
CA ARG A 863 -50.15 21.75 -33.00
C ARG A 863 -50.26 20.97 -34.31
N LYS A 864 -49.16 20.50 -34.91
CA LYS A 864 -49.20 19.69 -36.14
C LYS A 864 -50.07 18.45 -35.94
N TRP A 865 -49.86 17.74 -34.83
CA TRP A 865 -50.58 16.50 -34.50
C TRP A 865 -51.97 16.71 -33.88
N ASN A 866 -52.34 17.95 -33.54
CA ASN A 866 -53.69 18.31 -33.09
C ASN A 866 -54.55 19.05 -34.13
N GLY A 867 -54.02 19.49 -35.28
CA GLY A 867 -54.87 19.70 -36.46
C GLY A 867 -54.40 20.65 -37.57
N LYS A 868 -54.48 20.15 -38.81
CA LYS A 868 -55.25 20.83 -39.87
C LYS A 868 -55.66 19.89 -41.03
N GLN A 869 -56.97 19.80 -41.24
CA GLN A 869 -57.71 19.40 -42.46
C GLN A 869 -56.92 18.90 -43.69
N LYS A 870 -56.97 17.57 -43.93
CA LYS A 870 -57.36 16.92 -45.22
C LYS A 870 -57.12 15.39 -45.19
N ILE A 871 -58.11 14.53 -45.50
CA ILE A 871 -58.05 13.90 -46.84
C ILE A 871 -58.39 12.36 -46.95
N ASN A 872 -59.02 11.68 -45.96
CA ASN A 872 -59.01 10.23 -45.55
C ASN A 872 -58.94 9.06 -46.62
N ILE A 873 -59.63 7.90 -46.71
CA ILE A 873 -60.85 7.23 -46.11
C ILE A 873 -60.63 5.70 -45.82
N HIS A 874 -61.66 5.05 -45.25
CA HIS A 874 -62.07 3.62 -45.30
C HIS A 874 -61.01 2.50 -45.49
N PRO A 875 -61.03 1.48 -44.58
CA PRO A 875 -61.31 1.56 -43.15
C PRO A 875 -60.29 0.73 -42.34
N ARG A 876 -59.02 1.16 -42.25
CA ARG A 876 -57.96 0.52 -41.44
C ARG A 876 -56.93 1.56 -40.98
N GLU A 877 -57.01 2.01 -39.73
CA GLU A 877 -56.16 3.09 -39.15
C GLU A 877 -55.70 2.62 -37.75
N ILE A 878 -54.60 1.87 -37.57
CA ILE A 878 -53.18 2.28 -37.58
C ILE A 878 -52.79 3.10 -36.31
N LEU A 879 -51.72 2.67 -35.61
CA LEU A 879 -51.24 3.28 -34.34
C LEU A 879 -49.71 3.32 -34.28
N PHE A 880 -49.16 4.34 -33.64
CA PHE A 880 -47.73 4.60 -33.55
C PHE A 880 -47.13 4.67 -32.15
N LEU A 881 -45.88 4.22 -32.09
CA LEU A 881 -44.84 4.64 -31.16
C LEU A 881 -43.50 5.00 -31.87
N LEU A 882 -43.48 5.23 -33.20
CA LEU A 882 -42.42 5.67 -34.18
C LEU A 882 -41.31 4.72 -34.76
N THR A 883 -40.96 4.93 -36.06
CA THR A 883 -39.70 4.61 -36.86
C THR A 883 -39.45 3.38 -37.83
N PRO A 884 -39.10 3.65 -39.12
CA PRO A 884 -39.65 3.17 -40.42
C PRO A 884 -39.36 1.71 -40.86
N ASP A 885 -39.96 1.10 -41.91
CA ASP A 885 -40.76 1.50 -43.12
C ASP A 885 -41.71 0.29 -43.48
N SER A 886 -42.80 0.25 -44.30
CA SER A 886 -43.81 1.13 -44.99
C SER A 886 -44.84 0.15 -45.71
N ARG A 887 -45.83 0.32 -46.64
CA ARG A 887 -46.45 1.26 -47.67
C ARG A 887 -47.99 0.90 -47.76
N GLN A 888 -48.89 1.23 -48.72
CA GLN A 888 -48.95 1.90 -50.05
C GLN A 888 -50.43 2.28 -50.40
N GLU A 889 -50.67 2.93 -51.57
CA GLU A 889 -51.93 3.01 -52.36
C GLU A 889 -53.25 3.65 -51.81
N SER A 890 -53.26 5.00 -51.75
CA SER A 890 -54.26 5.90 -52.40
C SER A 890 -55.70 6.13 -51.83
N VAL A 891 -56.22 7.37 -52.00
CA VAL A 891 -57.65 7.83 -51.91
C VAL A 891 -58.27 7.90 -50.48
N CYS A 892 -59.00 8.95 -50.03
CA CYS A 892 -59.61 10.12 -50.69
C CYS A 892 -60.82 10.79 -49.94
N SER A 893 -60.69 11.33 -48.70
CA SER A 893 -61.58 12.31 -47.94
C SER A 893 -62.37 11.82 -46.67
N PHE A 894 -62.47 12.43 -45.46
CA PHE A 894 -62.02 13.69 -44.78
C PHE A 894 -62.06 13.56 -43.20
N ASP A 895 -61.54 14.58 -42.47
CA ASP A 895 -61.67 14.96 -41.03
C ASP A 895 -61.42 13.98 -39.84
N ARG A 896 -60.39 14.28 -39.01
CA ARG A 896 -60.20 13.86 -37.59
C ARG A 896 -59.32 14.88 -36.82
N ILE A 897 -59.61 15.17 -35.55
CA ILE A 897 -58.83 16.04 -34.63
C ILE A 897 -58.47 15.30 -33.34
N GLY A 898 -57.27 15.57 -32.79
CA GLY A 898 -56.73 14.95 -31.57
C GLY A 898 -56.03 13.61 -31.82
N LYS A 899 -54.84 13.60 -32.42
CA LYS A 899 -54.08 12.38 -32.73
C LYS A 899 -52.99 11.99 -31.71
N MET A 900 -52.95 12.63 -30.53
CA MET A 900 -51.93 12.38 -29.50
C MET A 900 -52.53 11.99 -28.15
N LEU A 901 -52.13 10.82 -27.62
CA LEU A 901 -52.56 10.29 -26.33
C LEU A 901 -51.38 10.20 -25.35
N ASN A 902 -51.58 10.62 -24.11
CA ASN A 902 -50.66 10.42 -23.00
C ASN A 902 -51.36 9.73 -21.83
N ILE A 903 -50.60 8.94 -21.05
CA ILE A 903 -51.05 8.45 -19.75
C ILE A 903 -50.25 9.11 -18.64
N HIS A 904 -50.96 9.53 -17.58
CA HIS A 904 -50.40 10.23 -16.44
C HIS A 904 -50.64 9.44 -15.14
N PRO A 905 -49.62 9.26 -14.27
CA PRO A 905 -49.69 8.43 -13.06
C PRO A 905 -50.44 9.08 -11.86
N SER A 906 -51.48 9.86 -12.14
CA SER A 906 -52.41 10.39 -11.13
C SER A 906 -53.81 10.62 -11.72
N LEU A 907 -54.78 10.96 -10.86
CA LEU A 907 -56.05 11.56 -11.30
C LEU A 907 -55.84 13.05 -11.62
N LEU A 908 -55.77 13.38 -12.91
CA LEU A 908 -55.80 14.77 -13.36
C LEU A 908 -57.18 15.40 -13.08
N PRO A 909 -57.26 16.72 -12.78
CA PRO A 909 -56.16 17.69 -12.80
C PRO A 909 -55.34 17.77 -11.49
N SER A 910 -55.57 16.91 -10.50
CA SER A 910 -55.14 17.14 -9.11
C SER A 910 -53.63 17.15 -8.87
N PHE A 911 -52.86 16.26 -9.53
CA PHE A 911 -51.42 16.14 -9.35
C PHE A 911 -50.71 16.08 -10.70
N LYS A 912 -50.30 17.25 -11.21
CA LYS A 912 -49.67 17.42 -12.54
C LYS A 912 -48.14 17.31 -12.46
N GLY A 913 -47.53 17.05 -13.62
CA GLY A 913 -46.08 17.08 -13.82
C GLY A 913 -45.34 15.89 -13.23
N SER A 914 -44.03 16.06 -13.06
CA SER A 914 -43.15 15.04 -12.50
C SER A 914 -43.50 14.70 -11.05
N ASN A 915 -43.15 13.47 -10.65
CA ASN A 915 -43.28 12.95 -9.28
C ASN A 915 -44.71 12.91 -8.73
N ALA A 916 -45.73 12.71 -9.58
CA ALA A 916 -47.13 12.74 -9.14
C ALA A 916 -47.46 11.75 -8.00
N HIS A 917 -46.77 10.60 -7.88
CA HIS A 917 -46.90 9.69 -6.73
C HIS A 917 -46.38 10.27 -5.41
N GLU A 918 -45.32 11.07 -5.45
CA GLU A 918 -44.75 11.77 -4.29
C GLU A 918 -45.74 12.83 -3.80
N GLN A 919 -46.23 13.68 -4.74
CA GLN A 919 -47.27 14.67 -4.47
C GLN A 919 -48.55 14.07 -3.86
N VAL A 920 -48.97 12.89 -4.35
CA VAL A 920 -50.12 12.14 -3.81
C VAL A 920 -49.89 11.73 -2.36
N LEU A 921 -48.73 11.16 -2.04
CA LEU A 921 -48.42 10.70 -0.68
C LEU A 921 -48.26 11.89 0.29
N ASP A 922 -47.56 12.95 -0.12
CA ASP A 922 -47.39 14.19 0.66
C ASP A 922 -48.72 14.88 0.96
N SER A 923 -49.68 14.83 0.02
CA SER A 923 -51.02 15.40 0.21
C SER A 923 -51.92 14.59 1.17
N GLY A 924 -51.53 13.36 1.53
CA GLY A 924 -52.28 12.49 2.43
C GLY A 924 -53.63 11.98 1.88
N VAL A 925 -53.90 12.10 0.59
CA VAL A 925 -55.16 11.61 -0.01
C VAL A 925 -55.25 10.08 0.05
N THR A 926 -56.45 9.55 0.31
CA THR A 926 -56.72 8.10 0.36
C THR A 926 -57.01 7.47 -1.01
N LEU A 927 -57.06 8.28 -2.07
CA LEU A 927 -57.40 7.87 -3.42
C LEU A 927 -56.56 8.65 -4.44
N THR A 928 -55.98 7.93 -5.39
CA THR A 928 -55.34 8.46 -6.60
C THR A 928 -55.80 7.63 -7.79
N GLY A 929 -55.00 7.47 -8.83
CA GLY A 929 -55.32 6.68 -10.01
C GLY A 929 -54.31 6.92 -11.12
N CYS A 930 -54.72 6.63 -12.35
CA CYS A 930 -54.06 7.10 -13.56
C CYS A 930 -55.08 7.73 -14.52
N THR A 931 -54.61 8.58 -15.42
CA THR A 931 -55.44 9.31 -16.39
C THR A 931 -54.89 9.15 -17.79
N VAL A 932 -55.72 8.73 -18.76
CA VAL A 932 -55.42 8.87 -20.18
C VAL A 932 -56.09 10.13 -20.70
N HIS A 933 -55.33 10.98 -21.40
CA HIS A 933 -55.81 12.25 -21.93
C HIS A 933 -55.20 12.55 -23.30
N PHE A 934 -55.86 13.43 -24.06
CA PHE A 934 -55.27 14.03 -25.25
C PHE A 934 -54.10 14.95 -24.84
N VAL A 935 -53.04 15.02 -25.65
CA VAL A 935 -51.90 15.93 -25.40
C VAL A 935 -52.28 17.36 -25.77
N ALA A 936 -51.92 18.32 -24.91
CA ALA A 936 -52.04 19.76 -25.14
C ALA A 936 -50.66 20.44 -25.09
N GLU A 937 -50.58 21.73 -25.46
CA GLU A 937 -49.33 22.49 -25.33
C GLU A 937 -48.95 22.73 -23.86
N ASP A 938 -49.95 22.95 -23.00
CA ASP A 938 -49.78 23.03 -21.55
C ASP A 938 -49.70 21.62 -20.93
N VAL A 939 -48.75 21.46 -20.00
CA VAL A 939 -48.47 20.18 -19.32
C VAL A 939 -49.71 19.67 -18.59
N ASP A 940 -50.09 18.42 -18.91
CA ASP A 940 -51.21 17.66 -18.37
C ASP A 940 -52.53 18.44 -18.33
N ALA A 941 -52.78 19.28 -19.35
CA ALA A 941 -53.95 20.16 -19.46
C ALA A 941 -54.96 19.76 -20.55
N GLY A 942 -54.65 18.74 -21.35
CA GLY A 942 -55.54 18.26 -22.40
C GLY A 942 -56.74 17.46 -21.88
N GLN A 943 -57.71 17.20 -22.75
CA GLN A 943 -59.01 16.62 -22.36
C GLN A 943 -58.88 15.15 -21.95
N ILE A 944 -59.53 14.79 -20.84
CA ILE A 944 -59.47 13.47 -20.19
C ILE A 944 -60.39 12.47 -20.91
N ILE A 945 -59.83 11.32 -21.30
CA ILE A 945 -60.54 10.25 -22.04
C ILE A 945 -61.03 9.17 -21.07
N LEU A 946 -60.13 8.63 -20.24
CA LEU A 946 -60.44 7.66 -19.19
C LEU A 946 -59.61 7.94 -17.94
N GLN A 947 -60.15 7.55 -16.78
CA GLN A 947 -59.46 7.49 -15.51
C GLN A 947 -59.80 6.17 -14.82
N GLU A 948 -58.84 5.59 -14.09
CA GLU A 948 -59.10 4.50 -13.15
C GLU A 948 -58.54 4.88 -11.78
N ALA A 949 -59.39 4.81 -10.76
CA ALA A 949 -59.05 5.21 -9.41
C ALA A 949 -58.39 4.05 -8.65
N VAL A 950 -57.33 4.37 -7.92
CA VAL A 950 -56.48 3.44 -7.20
C VAL A 950 -56.37 3.89 -5.74
N PRO A 951 -56.69 3.03 -4.75
CA PRO A 951 -56.62 3.41 -3.34
C PRO A 951 -55.18 3.60 -2.88
N VAL A 952 -54.94 4.68 -2.15
CA VAL A 952 -53.70 4.92 -1.40
C VAL A 952 -53.87 4.26 -0.02
N LYS A 953 -52.97 3.36 0.33
CA LYS A 953 -52.97 2.64 1.60
C LYS A 953 -52.10 3.37 2.61
N ARG A 954 -52.47 3.26 3.89
CA ARG A 954 -51.64 3.75 5.00
C ARG A 954 -50.31 2.99 5.01
N GLY A 955 -49.20 3.69 4.80
CA GLY A 955 -47.86 3.10 4.68
C GLY A 955 -47.43 2.77 3.26
N ASP A 956 -48.13 3.25 2.22
CA ASP A 956 -47.59 3.21 0.86
C ASP A 956 -46.33 4.05 0.72
N THR A 957 -45.37 3.53 -0.05
CA THR A 957 -44.23 4.30 -0.57
C THR A 957 -44.49 4.69 -2.03
N VAL A 958 -43.62 5.54 -2.60
CA VAL A 958 -43.68 5.87 -4.03
C VAL A 958 -43.65 4.60 -4.90
N ALA A 959 -42.88 3.58 -4.50
CA ALA A 959 -42.81 2.30 -5.21
C ALA A 959 -44.12 1.48 -5.10
N THR A 960 -44.62 1.22 -3.89
CA THR A 960 -45.82 0.37 -3.70
C THR A 960 -47.10 1.01 -4.22
N LEU A 961 -47.13 2.35 -4.32
CA LEU A 961 -48.17 3.10 -5.00
C LEU A 961 -48.00 3.04 -6.52
N SER A 962 -46.77 3.23 -7.04
CA SER A 962 -46.50 3.21 -8.48
C SER A 962 -46.81 1.86 -9.12
N GLU A 963 -46.44 0.74 -8.48
CA GLU A 963 -46.80 -0.60 -8.96
C GLU A 963 -48.32 -0.78 -9.08
N ARG A 964 -49.08 -0.25 -8.10
CA ARG A 964 -50.55 -0.36 -8.09
C ARG A 964 -51.21 0.53 -9.12
N VAL A 965 -50.69 1.74 -9.34
CA VAL A 965 -51.16 2.63 -10.42
C VAL A 965 -50.82 2.02 -11.78
N LYS A 966 -49.62 1.48 -11.97
CA LYS A 966 -49.17 0.80 -13.19
C LYS A 966 -50.07 -0.38 -13.61
N LEU A 967 -50.65 -1.12 -12.65
CA LEU A 967 -51.66 -2.15 -12.95
C LEU A 967 -52.94 -1.57 -13.56
N ALA A 968 -53.37 -0.38 -13.13
CA ALA A 968 -54.48 0.35 -13.75
C ALA A 968 -54.07 0.98 -15.10
N GLU A 969 -52.83 1.47 -15.23
CA GLU A 969 -52.31 2.02 -16.49
C GLU A 969 -52.34 0.98 -17.62
N HIS A 970 -51.88 -0.25 -17.33
CA HIS A 970 -51.95 -1.38 -18.25
C HIS A 970 -53.38 -1.70 -18.74
N LYS A 971 -54.42 -1.31 -17.98
CA LYS A 971 -55.83 -1.55 -18.31
C LYS A 971 -56.48 -0.37 -19.03
N ILE A 972 -56.35 0.86 -18.52
CA ILE A 972 -57.00 2.01 -19.15
C ILE A 972 -56.30 2.53 -20.40
N PHE A 973 -54.98 2.35 -20.55
CA PHE A 973 -54.29 2.89 -21.74
C PHE A 973 -54.75 2.18 -23.04
N PRO A 974 -54.80 0.84 -23.11
CA PRO A 974 -55.36 0.16 -24.29
C PRO A 974 -56.86 0.43 -24.46
N SER A 975 -57.62 0.54 -23.37
CA SER A 975 -59.05 0.88 -23.41
C SER A 975 -59.32 2.27 -24.02
N ALA A 976 -58.54 3.29 -23.63
CA ALA A 976 -58.66 4.65 -24.14
C ALA A 976 -58.17 4.76 -25.60
N LEU A 977 -57.09 4.05 -25.94
CA LEU A 977 -56.65 3.87 -27.33
C LEU A 977 -57.78 3.27 -28.18
N GLN A 978 -58.40 2.19 -27.72
CA GLN A 978 -59.47 1.50 -28.46
C GLN A 978 -60.64 2.44 -28.75
N LEU A 979 -61.06 3.25 -27.76
CA LEU A 979 -62.12 4.26 -27.93
C LEU A 979 -61.78 5.36 -28.94
N VAL A 980 -60.51 5.74 -29.07
CA VAL A 980 -60.08 6.78 -30.02
C VAL A 980 -59.85 6.20 -31.42
N ALA A 981 -59.29 5.00 -31.53
CA ALA A 981 -59.06 4.31 -32.80
C ALA A 981 -60.37 3.86 -33.48
N SER A 982 -61.36 3.40 -32.71
CA SER A 982 -62.72 3.16 -33.22
C SER A 982 -63.43 4.44 -33.67
N GLY A 983 -62.99 5.61 -33.18
CA GLY A 983 -63.64 6.89 -33.38
C GLY A 983 -64.83 7.15 -32.44
N THR A 984 -65.07 6.30 -31.44
CA THR A 984 -66.10 6.48 -30.40
C THR A 984 -65.82 7.72 -29.54
N VAL A 985 -64.54 8.04 -29.32
CA VAL A 985 -64.06 9.27 -28.66
C VAL A 985 -63.18 10.07 -29.61
N GLN A 986 -63.51 11.33 -29.84
CA GLN A 986 -62.72 12.25 -30.66
C GLN A 986 -62.58 13.61 -29.97
N LEU A 987 -61.56 14.39 -30.34
CA LEU A 987 -61.43 15.78 -29.92
C LEU A 987 -62.04 16.65 -31.03
N GLY A 988 -63.01 17.52 -30.72
CA GLY A 988 -63.67 18.38 -31.72
C GLY A 988 -62.94 19.70 -31.96
N ASP A 989 -63.31 20.41 -33.03
CA ASP A 989 -62.79 21.72 -33.45
C ASP A 989 -62.73 22.79 -32.34
N ASN A 990 -63.58 22.66 -31.32
CA ASN A 990 -63.68 23.55 -30.17
C ASN A 990 -62.76 23.16 -28.98
N GLY A 991 -61.88 22.16 -29.17
CA GLY A 991 -60.95 21.66 -28.14
C GLY A 991 -61.60 20.82 -27.03
N LYS A 992 -62.86 20.36 -27.21
CA LYS A 992 -63.57 19.51 -26.25
C LYS A 992 -63.76 18.10 -26.79
N ILE A 993 -63.94 17.13 -25.90
CA ILE A 993 -64.24 15.76 -26.31
C ILE A 993 -65.67 15.65 -26.85
N CYS A 994 -65.77 15.00 -28.01
CA CYS A 994 -67.01 14.55 -28.63
C CYS A 994 -67.08 13.03 -28.47
N TRP A 995 -68.12 12.55 -27.79
CA TRP A 995 -68.49 11.13 -27.78
C TRP A 995 -69.42 10.87 -28.96
N VAL A 996 -68.99 10.05 -29.91
CA VAL A 996 -69.83 9.58 -31.01
C VAL A 996 -70.71 8.47 -30.45
N LYS A 997 -72.03 8.63 -30.55
CA LYS A 997 -72.96 7.55 -30.20
C LYS A 997 -72.85 6.42 -31.21
N GLU A 998 -72.72 5.21 -30.68
CA GLU A 998 -73.10 3.99 -31.39
C GLU A 998 -74.64 3.91 -31.45
N GLU A 999 -75.18 3.32 -32.53
CA GLU A 999 -76.61 2.94 -32.67
C GLU A 999 -76.82 1.49 -32.22
#